data_AF-A0AAU4PLX4-F1
#
_entry.id   AF-A0AAU4PLX4-F1
#
_cell.length_a   1.000
_cell.length_b   1.000
_cell.length_c   1.000
_cell.angle_alpha   90.00
_cell.angle_beta   90.00
_cell.angle_gamma   90.00
#
_symmetry.space_group_name_H-M   'P 1'
#
loop_
_entity.id
_entity.type
_entity.pdbx_description
1 polymer ?
#
loop_
_entity_poly.entity_id
_entity_poly.type
_entity_poly.pdbx_seq_one_letter_code
_entity_poly.pdbx_strand_id
1 'polypeptide(L)'
;MKQRTGRRAGLAAASALTMAVATGVVGLPAANAAAASGTVTIGGKCLDVTDGSSANGTAIQLFDCNGGTAQKFSWADDGTVKVLGKCLDVTGGSDANGARVQLYDCAPVNQQKFKYLPDGTIYSAKSGKCVAVLGEVANNARTGLAPCDPKQAAQNWTAASAPGPKYSLSAGAPVEYANPDDTPAGVFTAKDGRFYYQQAHALYSADDPREWNFFSGDDFDSARLDPISGAVNPANEQDRNDDTTWRCNNSPTGKEATPAPDTSGYAHPNYCDLAGVWVDPDSGDWYGLVHNEFTPQPFGDGMHYDGIDYAVSRDQGRTWSIEDHVITSPYSTKRDDAGQFPKDTYDYGDGDPRLFVDNASGYFYVFYADRVLNKSGGGSVWHQHVARAPIARKMAPSSWKKWHDGAWQSPGTGGEESNIIPADGNGTGYTAPADEYKPSTAGKAADQVAQGTMPDNSQLTVMNITWSAYLDKYIGTPQNNIAQATETDSPLHFYATDDLATQKWEDIGSVAENQNASWYRWFLDSGSRTTSSVVGRTFRSYCSFYCDTYTGEYADITIEPTSKTALPVSPAGGRAREIRAANGRSLALSGGTAQKWKVTSTGDGFYAVTGPEGRPLRVADGASGRAWGARVSLGAKDDKVPATSQWYLQKAVKSPAAGGASRATGEYRLVNRHSGLALSIDDHGSVSTAPQHADAAQMVSFRP
;
A
#
# COMPACT_ATOMS: atom_id res chain seq x y z
N MET A 1 -63.37 -59.95 18.88
CA MET A 1 -62.06 -59.26 18.95
C MET A 1 -62.19 -57.90 18.28
N LYS A 2 -62.13 -56.83 19.09
CA LYS A 2 -61.90 -55.38 18.84
C LYS A 2 -61.93 -54.93 17.36
N GLN A 3 -63.01 -54.42 16.76
CA GLN A 3 -63.95 -53.30 17.04
C GLN A 3 -63.40 -51.88 16.76
N ARG A 4 -63.93 -51.30 15.67
CA ARG A 4 -64.03 -49.87 15.34
C ARG A 4 -64.88 -49.11 16.38
N THR A 5 -64.61 -47.82 16.60
CA THR A 5 -65.53 -46.69 16.95
C THR A 5 -64.69 -45.51 17.48
N GLY A 6 -64.97 -44.21 17.32
CA GLY A 6 -66.10 -43.49 16.74
C GLY A 6 -66.02 -41.96 17.04
N ARG A 7 -66.64 -41.17 16.15
CA ARG A 7 -67.39 -39.89 16.30
C ARG A 7 -67.01 -38.78 17.31
N ARG A 8 -66.78 -37.58 16.71
CA ARG A 8 -67.45 -36.25 16.83
C ARG A 8 -68.12 -35.76 18.14
N ALA A 9 -68.00 -34.41 18.28
CA ALA A 9 -68.77 -33.41 19.06
C ALA A 9 -68.11 -32.96 20.39
N GLY A 10 -68.00 -31.69 20.78
CA GLY A 10 -68.41 -30.38 20.25
C GLY A 10 -68.56 -29.40 21.44
N LEU A 11 -68.09 -28.16 21.34
CA LEU A 11 -68.42 -26.94 22.15
C LEU A 11 -67.43 -25.84 21.71
N ALA A 12 -67.75 -24.84 20.88
CA ALA A 12 -68.70 -23.72 20.97
C ALA A 12 -68.29 -22.60 21.96
N ALA A 13 -68.27 -21.37 21.41
CA ALA A 13 -68.15 -20.01 22.01
C ALA A 13 -66.74 -19.58 22.49
N ALA A 14 -66.01 -18.72 21.78
CA ALA A 14 -66.21 -17.29 21.45
C ALA A 14 -65.89 -16.32 22.60
N SER A 15 -64.80 -15.57 22.47
CA SER A 15 -64.69 -14.18 22.90
C SER A 15 -63.67 -13.47 22.02
N ALA A 16 -64.20 -12.56 21.22
CA ALA A 16 -63.46 -11.69 20.33
C ALA A 16 -62.90 -10.50 21.11
N LEU A 17 -61.71 -10.04 20.74
CA LEU A 17 -61.43 -8.61 20.76
C LEU A 17 -60.74 -8.24 19.44
N THR A 18 -61.47 -7.43 18.69
CA THR A 18 -61.16 -6.81 17.41
C THR A 18 -59.83 -6.07 17.40
N MET A 19 -59.00 -6.32 16.38
CA MET A 19 -58.13 -5.27 15.82
C MET A 19 -58.62 -4.93 14.43
N ALA A 20 -59.09 -3.69 14.29
CA ALA A 20 -59.47 -3.08 13.05
C ALA A 20 -58.25 -2.90 12.14
N VAL A 21 -58.41 -3.27 10.88
CA VAL A 21 -57.52 -2.85 9.79
C VAL A 21 -57.79 -1.37 9.55
N ALA A 22 -56.77 -0.54 9.74
CA ALA A 22 -56.71 0.80 9.18
C ALA A 22 -55.45 0.89 8.30
N THR A 23 -55.67 0.83 7.00
CA THR A 23 -54.72 1.26 5.98
C THR A 23 -54.47 2.76 6.13
N GLY A 24 -53.21 3.16 6.27
CA GLY A 24 -52.78 4.56 6.28
C GLY A 24 -51.26 4.65 6.14
N VAL A 25 -50.79 4.68 4.90
CA VAL A 25 -49.40 4.93 4.53
C VAL A 25 -49.11 6.43 4.66
N VAL A 26 -48.06 6.80 5.39
CA VAL A 26 -47.09 7.82 4.95
C VAL A 26 -45.71 7.37 5.41
N GLY A 27 -45.10 6.47 4.63
CA GLY A 27 -43.65 6.39 4.59
C GLY A 27 -43.16 7.68 3.93
N LEU A 28 -42.47 8.53 4.68
CA LEU A 28 -41.67 9.58 4.07
C LEU A 28 -40.65 8.87 3.16
N PRO A 29 -40.56 9.20 1.87
CA PRO A 29 -39.42 8.74 1.11
C PRO A 29 -38.19 9.37 1.78
N ALA A 30 -37.15 8.57 2.02
CA ALA A 30 -35.81 9.13 2.06
C ALA A 30 -35.68 9.91 0.75
N ALA A 31 -35.64 11.24 0.84
CA ALA A 31 -35.26 12.04 -0.30
C ALA A 31 -33.85 11.58 -0.65
N ASN A 32 -33.71 10.74 -1.68
CA ASN A 32 -32.47 10.66 -2.42
C ASN A 32 -32.15 12.10 -2.78
N ALA A 33 -31.14 12.69 -2.12
CA ALA A 33 -30.56 13.92 -2.63
C ALA A 33 -30.20 13.61 -4.08
N ALA A 34 -30.86 14.26 -5.04
CA ALA A 34 -30.50 14.10 -6.44
C ALA A 34 -29.01 14.43 -6.54
N ALA A 35 -28.21 13.50 -7.08
CA ALA A 35 -26.80 13.76 -7.33
C ALA A 35 -26.69 15.09 -8.07
N ALA A 36 -25.92 16.03 -7.51
CA ALA A 36 -25.79 17.35 -8.10
C ALA A 36 -25.31 17.18 -9.56
N SER A 37 -26.07 17.73 -10.52
CA SER A 37 -25.66 17.78 -11.91
C SER A 37 -24.98 19.11 -12.17
N GLY A 38 -23.85 19.11 -12.85
CA GLY A 38 -23.11 20.32 -13.16
C GLY A 38 -22.24 20.17 -14.39
N THR A 39 -21.60 21.27 -14.74
CA THR A 39 -20.75 21.35 -15.91
C THR A 39 -19.36 20.83 -15.59
N VAL A 40 -18.77 20.09 -16.54
CA VAL A 40 -17.36 19.70 -16.55
C VAL A 40 -16.65 20.56 -17.58
N THR A 41 -15.60 21.27 -17.21
CA THR A 41 -14.93 22.25 -18.08
C THR A 41 -13.43 21.98 -18.23
N ILE A 42 -12.87 22.46 -19.35
CA ILE A 42 -11.43 22.44 -19.65
C ILE A 42 -11.12 23.59 -20.62
N GLY A 43 -10.11 24.41 -20.34
CA GLY A 43 -9.72 25.54 -21.21
C GLY A 43 -10.86 26.50 -21.60
N GLY A 44 -11.85 26.69 -20.72
CA GLY A 44 -13.04 27.53 -20.99
C GLY A 44 -14.11 26.88 -21.89
N LYS A 45 -13.94 25.61 -22.27
CA LYS A 45 -14.94 24.77 -22.95
C LYS A 45 -15.63 23.82 -21.98
N CYS A 46 -16.74 23.26 -22.43
CA CYS A 46 -17.57 22.32 -21.69
C CYS A 46 -17.49 20.93 -22.32
N LEU A 47 -17.40 19.90 -21.47
CA LEU A 47 -17.71 18.53 -21.87
C LEU A 47 -19.17 18.48 -22.34
N ASP A 48 -19.43 17.85 -23.49
CA ASP A 48 -20.68 18.00 -24.21
C ASP A 48 -21.05 16.70 -24.93
N VAL A 49 -22.34 16.34 -24.88
CA VAL A 49 -22.90 15.28 -25.74
C VAL A 49 -23.19 15.88 -27.12
N THR A 50 -22.51 15.39 -28.16
CA THR A 50 -22.63 15.93 -29.53
C THR A 50 -24.08 16.07 -29.98
N ASP A 51 -24.42 17.27 -30.46
CA ASP A 51 -25.76 17.69 -30.92
C ASP A 51 -26.89 17.51 -29.88
N GLY A 52 -26.56 17.30 -28.61
CA GLY A 52 -27.51 16.92 -27.57
C GLY A 52 -28.23 15.59 -27.84
N SER A 53 -27.67 14.74 -28.69
CA SER A 53 -28.28 13.48 -29.11
C SER A 53 -28.20 12.44 -28.00
N SER A 54 -29.35 11.98 -27.51
CA SER A 54 -29.44 10.88 -26.54
C SER A 54 -29.36 9.49 -27.18
N ALA A 55 -28.83 9.34 -28.40
CA ALA A 55 -28.62 8.04 -29.02
C ALA A 55 -27.43 7.31 -28.36
N ASN A 56 -27.48 5.98 -28.30
CA ASN A 56 -26.31 5.20 -27.90
C ASN A 56 -25.19 5.36 -28.93
N GLY A 57 -23.98 5.57 -28.44
CA GLY A 57 -22.81 5.82 -29.27
C GLY A 57 -22.66 7.26 -29.74
N THR A 58 -23.47 8.20 -29.26
CA THR A 58 -23.20 9.63 -29.45
C THR A 58 -21.84 9.99 -28.84
N ALA A 59 -21.03 10.80 -29.54
CA ALA A 59 -19.71 11.17 -29.04
C ALA A 59 -19.83 12.12 -27.85
N ILE A 60 -18.84 12.03 -26.97
CA ILE A 60 -18.54 13.12 -26.07
C ILE A 60 -17.47 14.00 -26.74
N GLN A 61 -17.67 15.30 -26.65
CA GLN A 61 -16.81 16.31 -27.27
C GLN A 61 -16.60 17.50 -26.33
N LEU A 62 -15.82 18.46 -26.79
CA LEU A 62 -15.82 19.82 -26.25
C LEU A 62 -16.71 20.73 -27.07
N PHE A 63 -17.45 21.59 -26.38
CA PHE A 63 -18.22 22.65 -27.02
C PHE A 63 -18.25 23.91 -26.17
N ASP A 64 -18.70 25.02 -26.77
CA ASP A 64 -18.95 26.24 -26.02
C ASP A 64 -19.95 25.97 -24.91
N CYS A 65 -19.64 26.50 -23.72
CA CYS A 65 -20.50 26.39 -22.57
C CYS A 65 -21.79 27.16 -22.80
N ASN A 66 -22.89 26.43 -23.00
CA ASN A 66 -24.19 26.98 -23.40
C ASN A 66 -25.29 26.73 -22.35
N GLY A 67 -24.99 25.98 -21.28
CA GLY A 67 -25.91 25.70 -20.17
C GLY A 67 -26.99 24.66 -20.49
N GLY A 68 -26.94 24.05 -21.68
CA GLY A 68 -27.84 23.00 -22.13
C GLY A 68 -27.74 21.72 -21.29
N THR A 69 -28.77 20.87 -21.35
CA THR A 69 -28.80 19.60 -20.59
C THR A 69 -27.75 18.60 -21.05
N ALA A 70 -27.25 18.74 -22.29
CA ALA A 70 -26.15 17.94 -22.85
C ALA A 70 -24.79 18.20 -22.17
N GLN A 71 -24.68 19.26 -21.35
CA GLN A 71 -23.47 19.67 -20.62
C GLN A 71 -23.61 19.52 -19.10
N LYS A 72 -24.65 18.81 -18.64
CA LYS A 72 -24.95 18.61 -17.22
C LYS A 72 -24.70 17.18 -16.81
N PHE A 73 -23.54 16.93 -16.20
CA PHE A 73 -23.08 15.64 -15.74
C PHE A 73 -23.34 15.48 -14.23
N SER A 74 -23.94 14.36 -13.85
CA SER A 74 -24.15 13.97 -12.45
C SER A 74 -23.27 12.76 -12.12
N TRP A 75 -22.54 12.85 -11.02
CA TRP A 75 -21.61 11.82 -10.55
C TRP A 75 -22.28 10.99 -9.46
N ALA A 76 -22.22 9.67 -9.57
CA ALA A 76 -22.79 8.75 -8.59
C ALA A 76 -21.69 8.07 -7.76
N ASP A 77 -22.02 7.71 -6.53
CA ASP A 77 -21.11 7.02 -5.59
C ASP A 77 -20.62 5.67 -6.12
N ASP A 78 -21.40 5.06 -7.04
CA ASP A 78 -21.04 3.81 -7.70
C ASP A 78 -20.06 4.00 -8.86
N GLY A 79 -19.55 5.21 -9.10
CA GLY A 79 -18.60 5.56 -10.16
C GLY A 79 -19.25 5.91 -11.50
N THR A 80 -20.57 5.80 -11.64
CA THR A 80 -21.23 6.19 -12.90
C THR A 80 -21.30 7.71 -13.05
N VAL A 81 -21.03 8.20 -14.26
CA VAL A 81 -21.23 9.61 -14.64
C VAL A 81 -22.36 9.68 -15.63
N LYS A 82 -23.44 10.39 -15.29
CA LYS A 82 -24.68 10.40 -16.08
C LYS A 82 -24.95 11.75 -16.73
N VAL A 83 -25.46 11.71 -17.95
CA VAL A 83 -25.91 12.88 -18.73
C VAL A 83 -27.04 12.44 -19.66
N LEU A 84 -28.08 13.27 -19.83
CA LEU A 84 -29.29 12.95 -20.62
C LEU A 84 -29.94 11.58 -20.27
N GLY A 85 -29.86 11.15 -19.01
CA GLY A 85 -30.42 9.87 -18.54
C GLY A 85 -29.61 8.62 -18.90
N LYS A 86 -28.42 8.80 -19.49
CA LYS A 86 -27.48 7.76 -19.92
C LYS A 86 -26.13 7.91 -19.22
N CYS A 87 -25.23 6.97 -19.42
CA CYS A 87 -23.92 6.92 -18.78
C CYS A 87 -22.79 7.30 -19.76
N LEU A 88 -21.77 7.97 -19.22
CA LEU A 88 -20.47 8.07 -19.84
C LEU A 88 -19.89 6.66 -19.99
N ASP A 89 -19.31 6.36 -21.15
CA ASP A 89 -18.90 5.01 -21.53
C ASP A 89 -17.65 5.06 -22.41
N VAL A 90 -16.69 4.16 -22.18
CA VAL A 90 -15.59 3.92 -23.12
C VAL A 90 -16.04 2.87 -24.13
N THR A 91 -15.96 3.23 -25.42
CA THR A 91 -16.49 2.40 -26.51
C THR A 91 -15.91 0.99 -26.49
N GLY A 92 -16.78 0.00 -26.27
CA GLY A 92 -16.41 -1.42 -26.23
C GLY A 92 -15.52 -1.83 -25.05
N GLY A 93 -15.33 -0.95 -24.07
CA GLY A 93 -14.39 -1.17 -22.95
C GLY A 93 -12.93 -1.27 -23.39
N SER A 94 -12.57 -0.59 -24.49
CA SER A 94 -11.21 -0.59 -25.02
C SER A 94 -10.23 0.13 -24.10
N ASP A 95 -9.06 -0.47 -23.88
CA ASP A 95 -7.95 0.13 -23.12
C ASP A 95 -6.95 0.89 -24.03
N ALA A 96 -7.27 1.05 -25.32
CA ALA A 96 -6.38 1.71 -26.29
C ALA A 96 -6.28 3.23 -26.05
N ASN A 97 -5.13 3.81 -26.40
CA ASN A 97 -4.98 5.26 -26.45
C ASN A 97 -5.90 5.83 -27.54
N GLY A 98 -6.59 6.91 -27.23
CA GLY A 98 -7.62 7.52 -28.07
C GLY A 98 -8.94 6.75 -28.08
N ALA A 99 -9.12 5.69 -27.27
CA ALA A 99 -10.39 4.99 -27.16
C ALA A 99 -11.52 5.98 -26.85
N ARG A 100 -12.53 5.99 -27.72
CA ARG A 100 -13.57 7.03 -27.73
C ARG A 100 -14.45 6.95 -26.51
N VAL A 101 -14.65 8.11 -25.87
CA VAL A 101 -15.70 8.29 -24.86
C VAL A 101 -17.02 8.62 -25.55
N GLN A 102 -18.08 7.96 -25.14
CA GLN A 102 -19.40 8.03 -25.74
C GLN A 102 -20.51 8.08 -24.68
N LEU A 103 -21.72 8.40 -25.13
CA LEU A 103 -22.94 8.24 -24.35
C LEU A 103 -23.54 6.85 -24.62
N TYR A 104 -23.87 6.10 -23.58
CA TYR A 104 -24.48 4.78 -23.72
C TYR A 104 -25.49 4.48 -22.61
N ASP A 105 -26.35 3.48 -22.84
CA ASP A 105 -27.23 2.99 -21.77
C ASP A 105 -26.42 2.51 -20.56
N CYS A 106 -26.90 2.87 -19.38
CA CYS A 106 -26.24 2.51 -18.13
C CYS A 106 -26.33 1.00 -17.88
N ALA A 107 -25.18 0.38 -17.59
CA ALA A 107 -25.04 -1.03 -17.27
C ALA A 107 -24.03 -1.22 -16.12
N PRO A 108 -24.08 -2.34 -15.37
CA PRO A 108 -23.14 -2.62 -14.29
C PRO A 108 -21.80 -3.15 -14.84
N VAL A 109 -21.10 -2.31 -15.59
CA VAL A 109 -19.86 -2.65 -16.31
C VAL A 109 -18.76 -1.64 -16.02
N ASN A 110 -17.50 -2.07 -15.99
CA ASN A 110 -16.38 -1.23 -15.56
C ASN A 110 -16.06 -0.08 -16.54
N GLN A 111 -16.37 -0.21 -17.83
CA GLN A 111 -16.12 0.86 -18.80
C GLN A 111 -17.04 2.10 -18.64
N GLN A 112 -17.97 2.06 -17.69
CA GLN A 112 -18.85 3.17 -17.32
C GLN A 112 -18.54 3.74 -15.93
N LYS A 113 -17.38 3.39 -15.39
CA LYS A 113 -16.95 3.72 -14.05
C LYS A 113 -15.78 4.70 -14.11
N PHE A 114 -15.98 5.89 -13.57
CA PHE A 114 -15.02 6.98 -13.58
C PHE A 114 -14.91 7.63 -12.21
N LYS A 115 -13.76 8.25 -11.94
CA LYS A 115 -13.56 9.11 -10.77
C LYS A 115 -12.91 10.41 -11.20
N TYR A 116 -13.45 11.52 -10.73
CA TYR A 116 -12.74 12.79 -10.77
C TYR A 116 -11.72 12.80 -9.63
N LEU A 117 -10.44 12.87 -9.98
CA LEU A 117 -9.34 12.79 -9.02
C LEU A 117 -9.00 14.18 -8.46
N PRO A 118 -8.36 14.27 -7.28
CA PRO A 118 -7.99 15.55 -6.67
C PRO A 118 -7.05 16.42 -7.52
N ASP A 119 -6.31 15.81 -8.44
CA ASP A 119 -5.40 16.48 -9.38
C ASP A 119 -6.10 17.09 -10.62
N GLY A 120 -7.43 16.94 -10.73
CA GLY A 120 -8.24 17.45 -11.83
C GLY A 120 -8.40 16.49 -13.01
N THR A 121 -7.79 15.29 -12.97
CA THR A 121 -7.99 14.29 -14.01
C THR A 121 -9.31 13.52 -13.83
N ILE A 122 -9.81 12.89 -14.89
CA ILE A 122 -10.97 11.98 -14.85
C ILE A 122 -10.47 10.58 -15.16
N TYR A 123 -10.32 9.76 -14.13
CA TYR A 123 -9.82 8.39 -14.18
C TYR A 123 -10.89 7.40 -14.66
N SER A 124 -10.51 6.48 -15.56
CA SER A 124 -11.31 5.35 -16.04
C SER A 124 -10.95 4.09 -15.27
N ALA A 125 -11.91 3.55 -14.51
CA ALA A 125 -11.70 2.40 -13.63
C ALA A 125 -11.44 1.07 -14.37
N LYS A 126 -11.83 0.98 -15.65
CA LYS A 126 -11.59 -0.21 -16.47
C LYS A 126 -10.14 -0.30 -16.94
N SER A 127 -9.57 0.83 -17.33
CA SER A 127 -8.35 0.88 -18.14
C SER A 127 -7.14 1.42 -17.38
N GLY A 128 -7.34 2.03 -16.21
CA GLY A 128 -6.28 2.75 -15.50
C GLY A 128 -5.80 4.01 -16.22
N LYS A 129 -6.58 4.54 -17.18
CA LYS A 129 -6.23 5.69 -18.02
C LYS A 129 -7.14 6.88 -17.72
N CYS A 130 -6.77 8.06 -18.19
CA CYS A 130 -7.51 9.29 -17.94
C CYS A 130 -8.23 9.79 -19.20
N VAL A 131 -9.38 10.43 -19.02
CA VAL A 131 -10.09 11.11 -20.10
C VAL A 131 -9.31 12.35 -20.53
N ALA A 132 -9.03 12.44 -21.82
CA ALA A 132 -8.27 13.52 -22.44
C ALA A 132 -9.02 14.11 -23.64
N VAL A 133 -8.73 15.36 -23.94
CA VAL A 133 -9.06 15.99 -25.22
C VAL A 133 -8.09 15.48 -26.28
N LEU A 134 -8.61 14.98 -27.40
CA LEU A 134 -7.80 14.49 -28.50
C LEU A 134 -7.45 15.65 -29.44
N GLY A 135 -6.23 16.17 -29.30
CA GLY A 135 -5.75 17.34 -30.04
C GLY A 135 -5.97 18.65 -29.29
N GLU A 136 -6.18 19.73 -30.03
CA GLU A 136 -6.34 21.09 -29.47
C GLU A 136 -7.64 21.25 -28.67
N VAL A 137 -7.59 22.03 -27.59
CA VAL A 137 -8.76 22.39 -26.77
C VAL A 137 -9.62 23.41 -27.53
N ALA A 138 -10.54 22.90 -28.36
CA ALA A 138 -11.40 23.70 -29.23
C ALA A 138 -12.81 23.11 -29.34
N ASN A 139 -13.75 23.87 -29.92
CA ASN A 139 -15.10 23.35 -30.20
C ASN A 139 -15.03 22.14 -31.15
N ASN A 140 -15.88 21.16 -30.88
CA ASN A 140 -15.99 19.88 -31.59
C ASN A 140 -14.74 18.99 -31.45
N ALA A 141 -13.77 19.35 -30.60
CA ALA A 141 -12.68 18.45 -30.25
C ALA A 141 -13.25 17.20 -29.60
N ARG A 142 -12.77 16.03 -30.02
CA ARG A 142 -13.23 14.74 -29.46
C ARG A 142 -12.54 14.47 -28.14
N THR A 143 -13.18 13.68 -27.29
CA THR A 143 -12.54 13.12 -26.09
C THR A 143 -12.24 11.63 -26.26
N GLY A 144 -11.20 11.16 -25.58
CA GLY A 144 -10.79 9.77 -25.56
C GLY A 144 -9.94 9.45 -24.34
N LEU A 145 -9.40 8.23 -24.26
CA LEU A 145 -8.47 7.83 -23.20
C LEU A 145 -7.02 8.14 -23.55
N ALA A 146 -6.22 8.50 -22.55
CA ALA A 146 -4.77 8.63 -22.63
C ALA A 146 -4.11 8.20 -21.31
N PRO A 147 -2.81 7.86 -21.29
CA PRO A 147 -2.06 7.71 -20.05
C PRO A 147 -2.30 8.90 -19.13
N CYS A 148 -2.53 8.65 -17.84
CA CYS A 148 -2.82 9.72 -16.89
C CYS A 148 -1.57 10.61 -16.71
N ASP A 149 -1.70 11.88 -17.04
CA ASP A 149 -0.67 12.88 -16.82
C ASP A 149 -1.36 14.22 -16.45
N PRO A 150 -1.43 14.57 -15.15
CA PRO A 150 -2.10 15.78 -14.69
C PRO A 150 -1.42 17.08 -15.15
N LYS A 151 -0.17 17.02 -15.66
CA LYS A 151 0.50 18.19 -16.26
C LYS A 151 -0.02 18.51 -17.67
N GLN A 152 -0.66 17.55 -18.34
CA GLN A 152 -1.23 17.80 -19.67
C GLN A 152 -2.47 18.69 -19.55
N ALA A 153 -2.42 19.86 -20.19
CA ALA A 153 -3.56 20.78 -20.27
C ALA A 153 -4.82 20.13 -20.90
N ALA A 154 -4.64 19.07 -21.70
CA ALA A 154 -5.72 18.28 -22.29
C ALA A 154 -6.42 17.31 -21.31
N GLN A 155 -5.90 17.15 -20.08
CA GLN A 155 -6.43 16.26 -19.04
C GLN A 155 -6.81 17.01 -17.74
N ASN A 156 -6.58 18.32 -17.67
CA ASN A 156 -6.88 19.12 -16.47
C ASN A 156 -8.33 19.64 -16.51
N TRP A 157 -9.25 18.84 -15.96
CA TRP A 157 -10.67 19.15 -15.93
C TRP A 157 -11.05 19.91 -14.65
N THR A 158 -12.14 20.67 -14.73
CA THR A 158 -12.83 21.21 -13.56
C THR A 158 -14.25 20.65 -13.52
N ALA A 159 -14.60 19.97 -12.42
CA ALA A 159 -15.91 19.34 -12.26
C ALA A 159 -16.51 19.63 -10.87
N ALA A 160 -17.11 20.81 -10.69
CA ALA A 160 -17.66 21.22 -9.39
C ALA A 160 -18.84 20.36 -8.89
N SER A 161 -19.50 19.60 -9.77
CA SER A 161 -20.53 18.64 -9.41
C SER A 161 -20.00 17.25 -9.03
N ALA A 162 -18.71 16.99 -9.25
CA ALA A 162 -18.09 15.74 -8.81
C ALA A 162 -17.91 15.76 -7.29
N PRO A 163 -17.86 14.59 -6.63
CA PRO A 163 -17.48 14.51 -5.23
C PRO A 163 -16.12 15.19 -5.01
N GLY A 164 -16.07 16.15 -4.08
CA GLY A 164 -14.83 16.81 -3.71
C GLY A 164 -13.85 15.86 -3.00
N PRO A 165 -12.57 16.27 -2.84
CA PRO A 165 -11.58 15.45 -2.18
C PRO A 165 -11.99 15.19 -0.71
N LYS A 166 -11.79 13.95 -0.26
CA LYS A 166 -12.03 13.54 1.14
C LYS A 166 -10.94 14.04 2.08
N TYR A 167 -9.78 14.40 1.53
CA TYR A 167 -8.59 14.80 2.28
C TYR A 167 -7.94 16.05 1.66
N SER A 168 -7.22 16.81 2.48
CA SER A 168 -6.26 17.81 2.06
C SER A 168 -4.87 17.39 2.51
N LEU A 169 -3.90 17.52 1.61
CA LEU A 169 -2.51 17.18 1.87
C LEU A 169 -1.66 18.45 1.84
N SER A 170 -0.60 18.49 2.64
CA SER A 170 0.38 19.57 2.64
C SER A 170 1.77 19.02 2.97
N ALA A 171 2.80 19.59 2.35
CA ALA A 171 4.20 19.28 2.63
C ALA A 171 4.89 20.45 3.36
N GLY A 172 5.76 20.11 4.31
CA GLY A 172 6.76 21.02 4.86
C GLY A 172 7.91 21.26 3.87
N ALA A 173 8.84 22.14 4.24
CA ALA A 173 10.05 22.37 3.45
C ALA A 173 10.89 21.08 3.37
N PRO A 174 11.48 20.76 2.19
CA PRO A 174 12.43 19.65 2.07
C PRO A 174 13.61 19.82 3.03
N VAL A 175 14.03 18.71 3.62
CA VAL A 175 15.20 18.61 4.49
C VAL A 175 16.15 17.57 3.92
N GLU A 176 17.41 17.94 3.71
CA GLU A 176 18.44 17.06 3.19
C GLU A 176 18.59 15.80 4.07
N TYR A 177 18.63 14.65 3.40
CA TYR A 177 18.99 13.36 3.98
C TYR A 177 20.34 12.94 3.41
N ALA A 178 21.34 12.83 4.28
CA ALA A 178 22.74 12.72 3.89
C ALA A 178 23.20 11.32 3.47
N ASN A 179 22.34 10.29 3.58
CA ASN A 179 22.70 8.90 3.29
C ASN A 179 21.77 8.26 2.24
N PRO A 180 21.51 8.88 1.07
CA PRO A 180 20.76 8.22 0.02
C PRO A 180 21.51 6.96 -0.42
N ASP A 181 20.76 5.89 -0.68
CA ASP A 181 21.30 4.59 -1.06
C ASP A 181 20.32 3.88 -2.01
N ASP A 182 20.75 2.78 -2.61
CA ASP A 182 20.03 2.05 -3.68
C ASP A 182 18.87 1.18 -3.15
N THR A 183 18.53 1.36 -1.88
CA THR A 183 17.36 0.78 -1.22
C THR A 183 16.78 1.75 -0.20
N PRO A 184 15.48 1.64 0.12
CA PRO A 184 14.88 2.44 1.18
C PRO A 184 15.51 2.13 2.55
N ALA A 185 15.59 3.14 3.42
CA ALA A 185 16.08 2.93 4.79
C ALA A 185 15.08 2.13 5.65
N GLY A 186 15.24 0.81 5.66
CA GLY A 186 14.40 -0.12 6.41
C GLY A 186 14.70 -0.08 7.90
N VAL A 187 13.85 0.57 8.69
CA VAL A 187 13.99 0.66 10.16
C VAL A 187 13.48 -0.57 10.89
N PHE A 188 14.22 -0.99 11.90
CA PHE A 188 13.83 -2.04 12.84
C PHE A 188 14.45 -1.82 14.22
N THR A 189 13.94 -2.56 15.21
CA THR A 189 14.47 -2.55 16.58
C THR A 189 14.88 -3.96 16.94
N ALA A 190 16.14 -4.14 17.34
CA ALA A 190 16.65 -5.42 17.79
C ALA A 190 16.05 -5.82 19.15
N LYS A 191 16.17 -7.10 19.50
CA LYS A 191 15.63 -7.67 20.75
C LYS A 191 16.09 -6.95 22.02
N ASP A 192 17.31 -6.42 22.03
CA ASP A 192 17.91 -5.66 23.13
C ASP A 192 17.46 -4.18 23.16
N GLY A 193 16.63 -3.76 22.21
CA GLY A 193 16.09 -2.41 22.09
C GLY A 193 16.96 -1.46 21.28
N ARG A 194 18.11 -1.90 20.75
CA ARG A 194 18.92 -1.08 19.86
C ARG A 194 18.14 -0.82 18.56
N PHE A 195 18.09 0.45 18.19
CA PHE A 195 17.44 0.89 16.97
C PHE A 195 18.43 0.77 15.81
N TYR A 196 17.91 0.30 14.67
CA TYR A 196 18.65 0.21 13.43
C TYR A 196 17.82 0.76 12.26
N TYR A 197 18.50 1.28 11.24
CA TYR A 197 17.99 1.22 9.87
C TYR A 197 19.01 0.53 8.97
N GLN A 198 18.51 -0.13 7.93
CA GLN A 198 19.32 -0.86 6.96
C GLN A 198 19.10 -0.31 5.56
N GLN A 199 20.20 -0.19 4.81
CA GLN A 199 20.25 0.15 3.39
C GLN A 199 21.33 -0.72 2.72
N ALA A 200 21.33 -0.76 1.41
CA ALA A 200 22.22 -1.54 0.58
C ALA A 200 22.28 -0.96 -0.83
N HIS A 201 23.40 -1.25 -1.51
CA HIS A 201 23.60 -1.10 -2.95
C HIS A 201 24.54 -2.19 -3.46
N ALA A 202 24.35 -2.59 -4.72
CA ALA A 202 25.23 -3.52 -5.40
C ALA A 202 25.58 -3.01 -6.80
N LEU A 203 26.55 -2.10 -6.86
CA LEU A 203 26.92 -1.42 -8.10
C LEU A 203 27.74 -2.34 -9.04
N TYR A 204 27.70 -2.01 -10.33
CA TYR A 204 27.88 -2.98 -11.40
C TYR A 204 29.33 -3.26 -11.83
N SER A 205 30.20 -2.26 -11.80
CA SER A 205 31.57 -2.39 -12.30
C SER A 205 32.45 -3.19 -11.34
N ALA A 206 33.60 -3.68 -11.83
CA ALA A 206 34.49 -4.53 -11.03
C ALA A 206 34.97 -3.85 -9.73
N ASP A 207 35.24 -2.54 -9.80
CA ASP A 207 35.75 -1.75 -8.68
C ASP A 207 34.64 -1.01 -7.90
N ASP A 208 33.37 -1.17 -8.29
CA ASP A 208 32.27 -0.49 -7.62
C ASP A 208 31.93 -1.17 -6.27
N PRO A 209 31.46 -0.41 -5.26
CA PRO A 209 31.09 -0.95 -3.96
C PRO A 209 29.80 -1.77 -4.02
N ARG A 210 29.71 -2.75 -3.11
CA ARG A 210 28.60 -3.69 -2.97
C ARG A 210 28.40 -3.99 -1.48
N GLU A 211 27.47 -3.29 -0.83
CA GLU A 211 27.43 -3.18 0.63
C GLU A 211 26.02 -3.39 1.19
N TRP A 212 25.93 -4.07 2.34
CA TRP A 212 24.76 -4.09 3.21
C TRP A 212 25.07 -3.28 4.47
N ASN A 213 24.61 -2.03 4.46
CA ASN A 213 24.90 -1.04 5.49
C ASN A 213 23.83 -1.02 6.59
N PHE A 214 24.31 -0.94 7.83
CA PHE A 214 23.49 -0.84 9.02
C PHE A 214 23.86 0.42 9.78
N PHE A 215 22.85 1.18 10.20
CA PHE A 215 23.04 2.39 10.99
C PHE A 215 22.30 2.25 12.30
N SER A 216 22.89 2.73 13.40
CA SER A 216 22.26 2.64 14.73
C SER A 216 22.46 3.89 15.56
N GLY A 217 21.53 4.12 16.48
CA GLY A 217 21.49 5.32 17.32
C GLY A 217 20.32 5.27 18.31
N ASP A 218 19.99 6.42 18.88
CA ASP A 218 18.78 6.55 19.71
C ASP A 218 17.52 6.58 18.85
N ASP A 219 17.61 7.09 17.63
CA ASP A 219 16.57 7.23 16.61
C ASP A 219 17.21 7.40 15.22
N PHE A 220 16.39 7.63 14.18
CA PHE A 220 16.87 7.80 12.80
C PHE A 220 17.84 8.99 12.62
N ASP A 221 17.62 10.12 13.31
CA ASP A 221 18.43 11.34 13.14
C ASP A 221 19.80 11.22 13.81
N SER A 222 19.85 10.52 14.95
CA SER A 222 21.08 10.25 15.69
C SER A 222 21.86 9.05 15.16
N ALA A 223 21.26 8.24 14.28
CA ALA A 223 21.88 7.03 13.77
C ALA A 223 23.14 7.31 12.95
N ARG A 224 24.15 6.46 13.12
CA ARG A 224 25.44 6.49 12.40
C ARG A 224 25.78 5.09 11.94
N LEU A 225 26.67 4.98 10.95
CA LEU A 225 27.12 3.69 10.42
C LEU A 225 27.61 2.80 11.57
N ASP A 226 26.99 1.64 11.70
CA ASP A 226 27.25 0.67 12.75
C ASP A 226 28.39 -0.26 12.32
N PRO A 227 29.27 -0.69 13.26
CA PRO A 227 30.33 -1.64 12.97
C PRO A 227 29.86 -2.97 12.33
N ILE A 228 28.59 -3.34 12.47
CA ILE A 228 28.02 -4.52 11.79
C ILE A 228 28.09 -4.39 10.25
N SER A 229 28.13 -3.18 9.69
CA SER A 229 28.29 -2.96 8.25
C SER A 229 29.64 -3.48 7.72
N GLY A 230 30.68 -3.48 8.56
CA GLY A 230 31.99 -4.06 8.23
C GLY A 230 32.18 -5.49 8.77
N ALA A 231 31.09 -6.19 9.10
CA ALA A 231 31.19 -7.55 9.63
C ALA A 231 31.68 -8.53 8.57
N VAL A 232 32.59 -9.42 9.00
CA VAL A 232 33.19 -10.48 8.20
C VAL A 232 32.81 -11.81 8.82
N ASN A 233 32.37 -12.75 7.99
CA ASN A 233 32.08 -14.09 8.44
C ASN A 233 33.38 -14.79 8.91
N PRO A 234 33.49 -15.20 10.18
CA PRO A 234 34.71 -15.82 10.69
C PRO A 234 34.99 -17.20 10.06
N ALA A 235 34.00 -17.83 9.43
CA ALA A 235 34.16 -19.07 8.69
C ALA A 235 34.53 -18.86 7.22
N ASN A 236 34.37 -17.64 6.69
CA ASN A 236 34.70 -17.29 5.31
C ASN A 236 34.98 -15.79 5.17
N GLU A 237 36.26 -15.42 5.01
CA GLU A 237 36.67 -14.01 4.92
C GLU A 237 36.13 -13.25 3.70
N GLN A 238 35.63 -13.96 2.68
CA GLN A 238 35.02 -13.37 1.48
C GLN A 238 33.54 -13.03 1.67
N ASP A 239 32.88 -13.63 2.67
CA ASP A 239 31.49 -13.35 2.99
C ASP A 239 31.41 -12.20 3.99
N ARG A 240 31.06 -11.01 3.49
CA ARG A 240 31.15 -9.75 4.22
C ARG A 240 29.91 -8.89 3.99
N ASN A 241 29.66 -7.98 4.92
CA ASN A 241 28.61 -6.97 4.74
C ASN A 241 29.11 -5.76 3.93
N ASP A 242 30.40 -5.44 3.98
CA ASP A 242 31.02 -4.34 3.21
C ASP A 242 31.54 -4.78 1.83
N ASP A 243 31.36 -6.05 1.48
CA ASP A 243 31.55 -6.60 0.14
C ASP A 243 30.67 -7.84 -0.02
N THR A 244 29.51 -7.67 -0.65
CA THR A 244 28.51 -8.74 -0.80
C THR A 244 28.78 -9.66 -1.99
N THR A 245 29.82 -9.40 -2.79
CA THR A 245 30.12 -10.10 -4.05
C THR A 245 30.12 -11.62 -3.90
N TRP A 246 30.82 -12.14 -2.89
CA TRP A 246 30.87 -13.59 -2.66
C TRP A 246 29.50 -14.14 -2.31
N ARG A 247 28.78 -13.47 -1.40
CA ARG A 247 27.46 -13.89 -0.92
C ARG A 247 26.45 -13.91 -2.06
N CYS A 248 26.39 -12.86 -2.87
CA CYS A 248 25.49 -12.76 -4.01
C CYS A 248 25.78 -13.83 -5.06
N ASN A 249 27.05 -14.07 -5.40
CA ASN A 249 27.42 -15.08 -6.40
C ASN A 249 27.25 -16.52 -5.92
N ASN A 250 27.18 -16.76 -4.59
CA ASN A 250 26.96 -18.08 -4.01
C ASN A 250 25.54 -18.28 -3.45
N SER A 251 24.66 -17.29 -3.64
CA SER A 251 23.24 -17.38 -3.29
C SER A 251 22.51 -18.38 -4.21
N PRO A 252 21.26 -18.77 -3.89
CA PRO A 252 20.42 -19.55 -4.80
C PRO A 252 20.37 -18.92 -6.20
N THR A 253 20.06 -17.62 -6.29
CA THR A 253 20.07 -16.87 -7.55
C THR A 253 21.46 -16.83 -8.21
N GLY A 254 22.50 -16.51 -7.45
CA GLY A 254 23.87 -16.40 -8.00
C GLY A 254 24.43 -17.69 -8.58
N LYS A 255 24.02 -18.85 -8.04
CA LYS A 255 24.42 -20.16 -8.56
C LYS A 255 23.77 -20.51 -9.89
N GLU A 256 22.61 -19.93 -10.19
CA GLU A 256 21.90 -20.12 -11.46
C GLU A 256 22.26 -19.03 -12.47
N ALA A 257 22.78 -17.90 -12.00
CA ALA A 257 23.28 -16.81 -12.82
C ALA A 257 24.58 -17.16 -13.57
N THR A 258 24.84 -16.41 -14.63
CA THR A 258 26.01 -16.57 -15.51
C THR A 258 26.71 -15.23 -15.72
N PRO A 259 28.01 -15.22 -16.06
CA PRO A 259 28.70 -13.95 -16.34
C PRO A 259 28.04 -13.20 -17.48
N ALA A 260 27.88 -11.89 -17.31
CA ALA A 260 27.46 -11.01 -18.38
C ALA A 260 28.53 -10.94 -19.49
N PRO A 261 28.16 -10.54 -20.72
CA PRO A 261 29.12 -10.32 -21.79
C PRO A 261 30.15 -9.25 -21.42
N ASP A 262 31.40 -9.41 -21.89
CA ASP A 262 32.51 -8.48 -21.61
C ASP A 262 32.21 -7.01 -21.97
N THR A 263 31.26 -6.77 -22.87
CA THR A 263 30.85 -5.43 -23.32
C THR A 263 29.79 -4.76 -22.44
N SER A 264 29.27 -5.45 -21.43
CA SER A 264 28.10 -5.00 -20.64
C SER A 264 28.41 -4.00 -19.52
N GLY A 265 29.64 -3.98 -19.02
CA GLY A 265 30.00 -3.23 -17.81
C GLY A 265 29.65 -3.96 -16.50
N TYR A 266 28.87 -5.05 -16.54
CA TYR A 266 28.60 -5.90 -15.38
C TYR A 266 29.78 -6.85 -15.12
N ALA A 267 30.46 -6.67 -13.99
CA ALA A 267 31.60 -7.49 -13.58
C ALA A 267 31.23 -8.82 -12.89
N HIS A 268 29.99 -8.99 -12.43
CA HIS A 268 29.56 -10.15 -11.65
C HIS A 268 28.25 -10.76 -12.20
N PRO A 269 28.03 -12.07 -11.99
CA PRO A 269 26.81 -12.73 -12.44
C PRO A 269 25.57 -12.33 -11.63
N ASN A 270 25.73 -11.93 -10.37
CA ASN A 270 24.63 -11.49 -9.51
C ASN A 270 25.02 -10.30 -8.63
N TYR A 271 24.08 -9.38 -8.46
CA TYR A 271 24.12 -8.20 -7.61
C TYR A 271 22.95 -8.31 -6.65
N CYS A 272 23.19 -8.19 -5.34
CA CYS A 272 22.14 -8.49 -4.38
C CYS A 272 22.08 -7.52 -3.21
N ASP A 273 20.91 -6.93 -3.02
CA ASP A 273 20.64 -5.89 -2.03
C ASP A 273 19.65 -6.36 -0.99
N LEU A 274 20.08 -6.28 0.27
CA LEU A 274 19.18 -6.49 1.40
C LEU A 274 18.16 -5.35 1.43
N ALA A 275 16.87 -5.69 1.37
CA ALA A 275 15.77 -4.75 1.25
C ALA A 275 14.79 -4.93 2.43
N GLY A 276 15.19 -4.40 3.59
CA GLY A 276 14.39 -4.42 4.82
C GLY A 276 14.66 -5.65 5.69
N VAL A 277 14.50 -5.44 7.00
CA VAL A 277 14.81 -6.44 8.04
C VAL A 277 13.65 -6.58 9.01
N TRP A 278 13.30 -7.82 9.32
CA TRP A 278 12.37 -8.20 10.39
C TRP A 278 13.07 -9.04 11.44
N VAL A 279 12.85 -8.71 12.72
CA VAL A 279 13.39 -9.47 13.84
C VAL A 279 12.33 -10.45 14.33
N ASP A 280 12.63 -11.74 14.23
CA ASP A 280 11.74 -12.81 14.65
C ASP A 280 11.47 -12.72 16.15
N PRO A 281 10.22 -12.49 16.57
CA PRO A 281 9.90 -12.24 17.97
C PRO A 281 10.13 -13.47 18.87
N ASP A 282 10.22 -14.67 18.30
CA ASP A 282 10.47 -15.90 19.07
C ASP A 282 11.96 -16.13 19.35
N SER A 283 12.81 -16.02 18.31
CA SER A 283 14.24 -16.34 18.42
C SER A 283 15.12 -15.10 18.64
N GLY A 284 14.74 -13.96 18.06
CA GLY A 284 15.59 -12.79 17.90
C GLY A 284 16.48 -12.84 16.64
N ASP A 285 16.32 -13.86 15.79
CA ASP A 285 16.98 -13.93 14.48
C ASP A 285 16.47 -12.81 13.57
N TRP A 286 17.32 -12.36 12.65
CA TRP A 286 16.96 -11.34 11.67
C TRP A 286 16.69 -12.01 10.33
N TYR A 287 15.60 -11.62 9.69
CA TYR A 287 15.23 -12.03 8.34
C TYR A 287 15.17 -10.78 7.46
N GLY A 288 15.61 -10.88 6.21
CA GLY A 288 15.42 -9.81 5.25
C GLY A 288 15.15 -10.35 3.86
N LEU A 289 14.58 -9.50 3.00
CA LEU A 289 14.44 -9.81 1.59
C LEU A 289 15.71 -9.41 0.86
N VAL A 290 16.04 -10.11 -0.21
CA VAL A 290 17.19 -9.78 -1.05
C VAL A 290 16.69 -9.55 -2.46
N HIS A 291 16.81 -8.30 -2.91
CA HIS A 291 16.63 -7.94 -4.31
C HIS A 291 17.85 -8.44 -5.08
N ASN A 292 17.66 -9.30 -6.06
CA ASN A 292 18.74 -9.78 -6.92
C ASN A 292 18.56 -9.18 -8.31
N GLU A 293 19.61 -8.58 -8.83
CA GLU A 293 19.76 -8.23 -10.23
C GLU A 293 20.83 -9.16 -10.81
N PHE A 294 20.41 -10.15 -11.58
CA PHE A 294 21.29 -11.23 -12.03
C PHE A 294 21.28 -11.40 -13.52
N THR A 295 22.34 -11.94 -14.09
CA THR A 295 22.39 -12.27 -15.51
C THR A 295 22.05 -13.74 -15.70
N PRO A 296 20.85 -14.10 -16.18
CA PRO A 296 20.60 -15.47 -16.66
C PRO A 296 21.47 -15.76 -17.90
N GLN A 297 21.52 -17.01 -18.41
CA GLN A 297 22.48 -17.48 -19.45
C GLN A 297 23.03 -16.39 -20.41
N PRO A 298 24.33 -16.31 -20.73
CA PRO A 298 24.91 -15.09 -21.33
C PRO A 298 24.24 -14.65 -22.64
N PHE A 299 23.82 -13.38 -22.69
CA PHE A 299 22.90 -12.83 -23.69
C PHE A 299 23.49 -11.90 -24.74
N GLY A 300 24.79 -11.64 -24.68
CA GLY A 300 25.48 -10.77 -25.64
C GLY A 300 25.09 -9.28 -25.58
N ASP A 301 24.08 -8.88 -24.80
CA ASP A 301 23.51 -7.52 -24.77
C ASP A 301 23.77 -6.74 -23.48
N GLY A 302 24.19 -7.41 -22.41
CA GLY A 302 24.53 -6.75 -21.15
C GLY A 302 23.32 -6.17 -20.44
N MET A 303 22.31 -7.00 -20.17
CA MET A 303 21.14 -6.67 -19.35
C MET A 303 20.92 -7.78 -18.30
N HIS A 304 20.40 -7.42 -17.13
CA HIS A 304 20.08 -8.35 -16.02
C HIS A 304 18.58 -8.70 -15.97
N TYR A 305 18.20 -9.53 -15.00
CA TYR A 305 16.84 -9.90 -14.60
C TYR A 305 16.71 -9.74 -13.09
N ASP A 306 15.47 -9.56 -12.64
CA ASP A 306 15.17 -9.36 -11.23
C ASP A 306 14.56 -10.60 -10.57
N GLY A 307 14.89 -10.80 -9.29
CA GLY A 307 14.28 -11.84 -8.45
C GLY A 307 14.44 -11.52 -6.96
N ILE A 308 13.60 -12.14 -6.13
CA ILE A 308 13.59 -11.85 -4.68
C ILE A 308 13.85 -13.14 -3.88
N ASP A 309 14.95 -13.12 -3.14
CA ASP A 309 15.32 -14.15 -2.18
C ASP A 309 15.02 -13.69 -0.74
N TYR A 310 15.29 -14.56 0.23
CA TYR A 310 15.36 -14.14 1.63
C TYR A 310 16.68 -14.55 2.29
N ALA A 311 17.13 -13.71 3.21
CA ALA A 311 18.32 -13.93 4.01
C ALA A 311 17.99 -14.05 5.50
N VAL A 312 18.79 -14.83 6.22
CA VAL A 312 18.67 -15.01 7.67
C VAL A 312 20.01 -14.75 8.34
N SER A 313 19.98 -13.99 9.44
CA SER A 313 21.09 -13.83 10.37
C SER A 313 20.70 -14.33 11.76
N ARG A 314 21.58 -15.12 12.37
CA ARG A 314 21.39 -15.69 13.72
C ARG A 314 22.32 -15.06 14.77
N ASP A 315 23.08 -14.06 14.37
CA ASP A 315 24.08 -13.38 15.20
C ASP A 315 23.96 -11.85 15.14
N GLN A 316 22.72 -11.39 14.91
CA GLN A 316 22.32 -9.98 14.87
C GLN A 316 23.00 -9.20 13.75
N GLY A 317 22.89 -9.73 12.53
CA GLY A 317 23.31 -9.09 11.29
C GLY A 317 24.80 -9.21 10.98
N ARG A 318 25.61 -9.89 11.80
CA ARG A 318 27.06 -10.02 11.56
C ARG A 318 27.36 -11.01 10.45
N THR A 319 26.62 -12.10 10.38
CA THR A 319 26.65 -13.07 9.28
C THR A 319 25.26 -13.34 8.76
N TRP A 320 25.16 -13.59 7.45
CA TRP A 320 23.91 -13.86 6.77
C TRP A 320 24.04 -15.07 5.85
N SER A 321 22.95 -15.81 5.72
CA SER A 321 22.76 -16.84 4.71
C SER A 321 21.59 -16.45 3.83
N ILE A 322 21.77 -16.39 2.50
CA ILE A 322 20.66 -16.29 1.54
C ILE A 322 20.18 -17.70 1.28
N GLU A 323 18.97 -18.01 1.72
CA GLU A 323 18.53 -19.40 1.90
C GLU A 323 17.79 -19.94 0.67
N ASP A 324 16.87 -19.16 0.09
CA ASP A 324 16.04 -19.60 -1.04
C ASP A 324 15.33 -18.40 -1.70
N HIS A 325 14.68 -18.66 -2.83
CA HIS A 325 13.76 -17.73 -3.50
C HIS A 325 12.44 -17.61 -2.73
N VAL A 326 11.86 -16.42 -2.71
CA VAL A 326 10.51 -16.20 -2.15
C VAL A 326 9.52 -15.70 -3.19
N ILE A 327 9.97 -14.89 -4.15
CA ILE A 327 9.16 -14.32 -5.22
C ILE A 327 9.99 -14.33 -6.51
N THR A 328 9.43 -14.92 -7.57
CA THR A 328 10.05 -14.94 -8.91
C THR A 328 8.99 -14.78 -9.98
N SER A 329 9.39 -14.23 -11.14
CA SER A 329 8.50 -14.03 -12.28
C SER A 329 7.78 -15.33 -12.69
N PRO A 330 6.53 -15.26 -13.18
CA PRO A 330 5.82 -16.37 -13.80
C PRO A 330 6.47 -16.81 -15.12
N TYR A 331 7.37 -16.00 -15.67
CA TYR A 331 8.05 -16.27 -16.92
C TYR A 331 9.47 -16.83 -16.69
N SER A 332 10.00 -17.41 -17.77
CA SER A 332 11.36 -17.95 -17.85
C SER A 332 12.34 -16.80 -17.71
N THR A 333 13.28 -16.95 -16.80
CA THR A 333 14.40 -16.04 -16.67
C THR A 333 15.46 -16.30 -17.73
N LYS A 334 15.36 -17.38 -18.52
CA LYS A 334 16.29 -17.65 -19.62
C LYS A 334 15.97 -16.74 -20.83
N ARG A 335 16.78 -15.73 -21.21
CA ARG A 335 16.56 -15.10 -22.53
C ARG A 335 16.81 -16.06 -23.67
N ASP A 336 16.32 -15.57 -24.81
CA ASP A 336 16.25 -16.22 -26.08
C ASP A 336 15.48 -17.54 -25.96
N ASP A 337 14.70 -17.67 -24.89
CA ASP A 337 13.54 -18.53 -24.82
C ASP A 337 12.49 -17.97 -25.78
N ALA A 338 12.79 -18.08 -27.09
CA ALA A 338 11.92 -17.69 -28.18
C ALA A 338 10.64 -18.54 -28.21
N GLY A 339 10.62 -19.66 -27.47
CA GLY A 339 9.41 -20.42 -27.21
C GLY A 339 8.45 -19.62 -26.33
N GLN A 340 8.93 -19.06 -25.22
CA GLN A 340 8.10 -18.26 -24.33
C GLN A 340 7.92 -16.82 -24.79
N PHE A 341 8.98 -16.16 -25.27
CA PHE A 341 8.97 -14.81 -25.79
C PHE A 341 9.17 -14.82 -27.31
N PRO A 342 8.16 -15.18 -28.14
CA PRO A 342 8.33 -15.26 -29.59
C PRO A 342 8.33 -13.90 -30.30
N LYS A 343 8.06 -12.80 -29.58
CA LYS A 343 7.87 -11.44 -30.15
C LYS A 343 8.92 -10.44 -29.66
N ASP A 344 8.60 -9.15 -29.71
CA ASP A 344 9.52 -8.03 -29.61
C ASP A 344 9.84 -7.59 -28.17
N THR A 345 9.14 -8.13 -27.17
CA THR A 345 9.31 -7.80 -25.76
C THR A 345 9.66 -9.01 -24.90
N TYR A 346 10.15 -8.75 -23.69
CA TYR A 346 10.33 -9.75 -22.64
C TYR A 346 10.04 -9.17 -21.25
N ASP A 347 9.77 -10.07 -20.30
CA ASP A 347 9.55 -9.78 -18.88
C ASP A 347 10.89 -9.72 -18.14
N TYR A 348 11.14 -8.65 -17.39
CA TYR A 348 12.43 -8.37 -16.77
C TYR A 348 12.62 -9.06 -15.41
N GLY A 349 11.57 -9.66 -14.84
CA GLY A 349 11.62 -10.25 -13.51
C GLY A 349 10.95 -9.42 -12.42
N ASP A 350 10.86 -10.01 -11.23
CA ASP A 350 10.22 -9.41 -10.05
C ASP A 350 11.29 -8.74 -9.20
N GLY A 351 11.24 -7.41 -9.11
CA GLY A 351 12.27 -6.59 -8.47
C GLY A 351 11.73 -5.48 -7.57
N ASP A 352 12.64 -4.68 -7.03
CA ASP A 352 12.33 -3.49 -6.24
C ASP A 352 11.39 -3.72 -5.02
N PRO A 353 11.63 -4.72 -4.16
CA PRO A 353 10.71 -5.06 -3.08
C PRO A 353 10.58 -3.98 -2.00
N ARG A 354 9.39 -3.89 -1.40
CA ARG A 354 9.06 -3.10 -0.21
C ARG A 354 8.36 -4.00 0.81
N LEU A 355 9.08 -4.36 1.86
CA LEU A 355 8.56 -5.18 2.95
C LEU A 355 7.69 -4.34 3.90
N PHE A 356 6.45 -4.78 4.13
CA PHE A 356 5.58 -4.27 5.17
C PHE A 356 5.12 -5.39 6.11
N VAL A 357 5.42 -5.25 7.40
CA VAL A 357 5.07 -6.23 8.44
C VAL A 357 3.75 -5.82 9.09
N ASP A 358 2.65 -6.44 8.67
CA ASP A 358 1.33 -6.12 9.19
C ASP A 358 0.95 -7.01 10.37
N ASN A 359 1.35 -6.57 11.57
CA ASN A 359 1.02 -7.24 12.83
C ASN A 359 -0.50 -7.23 13.14
N ALA A 360 -1.29 -6.37 12.50
CA ALA A 360 -2.74 -6.36 12.68
C ALA A 360 -3.39 -7.58 12.02
N SER A 361 -2.98 -7.92 10.78
CA SER A 361 -3.45 -9.09 10.05
C SER A 361 -2.67 -10.37 10.30
N GLY A 362 -1.41 -10.25 10.76
CA GLY A 362 -0.50 -11.39 10.93
C GLY A 362 0.20 -11.82 9.64
N TYR A 363 0.33 -10.93 8.66
CA TYR A 363 0.98 -11.19 7.37
C TYR A 363 2.14 -10.23 7.11
N PHE A 364 3.20 -10.75 6.50
CA PHE A 364 4.11 -9.96 5.69
C PHE A 364 3.42 -9.63 4.38
N TYR A 365 3.56 -8.39 3.91
CA TYR A 365 3.27 -8.00 2.54
C TYR A 365 4.56 -7.52 1.90
N VAL A 366 4.76 -7.88 0.63
CA VAL A 366 5.86 -7.39 -0.19
C VAL A 366 5.27 -6.82 -1.44
N PHE A 367 5.43 -5.51 -1.60
CA PHE A 367 5.08 -4.78 -2.80
C PHE A 367 6.33 -4.74 -3.67
N TYR A 368 6.23 -5.20 -4.90
CA TYR A 368 7.35 -5.29 -5.84
C TYR A 368 6.84 -4.90 -7.22
N ALA A 369 7.76 -4.69 -8.16
CA ALA A 369 7.42 -4.36 -9.53
C ALA A 369 8.01 -5.38 -10.49
N ASP A 370 7.40 -5.47 -11.67
CA ASP A 370 8.04 -6.04 -12.84
C ASP A 370 8.34 -4.93 -13.86
N ARG A 371 9.05 -5.31 -14.93
CA ARG A 371 9.24 -4.44 -16.11
C ARG A 371 9.05 -5.26 -17.37
N VAL A 372 8.35 -4.70 -18.36
CA VAL A 372 8.34 -5.24 -19.73
C VAL A 372 9.27 -4.41 -20.60
N LEU A 373 10.29 -5.04 -21.16
CA LEU A 373 11.31 -4.38 -21.99
C LEU A 373 11.19 -4.77 -23.46
N ASN A 374 11.61 -3.87 -24.36
CA ASN A 374 11.85 -4.24 -25.75
C ASN A 374 13.16 -5.03 -25.87
N LYS A 375 13.15 -6.10 -26.67
CA LYS A 375 14.36 -6.86 -27.01
C LYS A 375 15.39 -6.04 -27.79
N SER A 376 14.95 -4.98 -28.48
CA SER A 376 15.84 -4.04 -29.16
C SER A 376 16.58 -3.11 -28.19
N GLY A 377 16.32 -3.19 -26.89
CA GLY A 377 16.73 -2.21 -25.89
C GLY A 377 15.79 -1.00 -25.83
N GLY A 378 15.75 -0.37 -24.66
CA GLY A 378 14.92 0.81 -24.35
C GLY A 378 13.41 0.53 -24.32
N GLY A 379 12.63 1.51 -23.84
CA GLY A 379 11.17 1.42 -23.71
C GLY A 379 10.73 0.36 -22.70
N SER A 380 10.43 0.82 -21.49
CA SER A 380 9.95 -0.01 -20.38
C SER A 380 8.53 0.36 -20.00
N VAL A 381 7.77 -0.64 -19.56
CA VAL A 381 6.50 -0.45 -18.86
C VAL A 381 6.61 -1.18 -17.52
N TRP A 382 6.17 -0.54 -16.45
CA TRP A 382 6.28 -1.07 -15.11
C TRP A 382 4.93 -1.38 -14.49
N HIS A 383 4.76 -2.59 -13.98
CA HIS A 383 3.56 -3.01 -13.27
C HIS A 383 3.83 -3.17 -11.78
N GLN A 384 2.77 -3.05 -10.97
CA GLN A 384 2.83 -3.20 -9.52
C GLN A 384 2.27 -4.55 -9.13
N HIS A 385 2.98 -5.30 -8.30
CA HIS A 385 2.52 -6.57 -7.77
C HIS A 385 2.66 -6.64 -6.26
N VAL A 386 2.00 -7.64 -5.67
CA VAL A 386 2.11 -7.86 -4.23
C VAL A 386 2.03 -9.34 -3.92
N ALA A 387 2.87 -9.75 -2.99
CA ALA A 387 2.83 -11.06 -2.38
C ALA A 387 2.68 -10.92 -0.87
N ARG A 388 2.21 -11.98 -0.23
CA ARG A 388 2.14 -12.04 1.23
C ARG A 388 2.47 -13.42 1.77
N ALA A 389 2.95 -13.46 3.00
CA ALA A 389 3.22 -14.69 3.75
C ALA A 389 2.75 -14.51 5.20
N PRO A 390 2.17 -15.54 5.85
CA PRO A 390 1.86 -15.44 7.27
C PRO A 390 3.14 -15.24 8.10
N ILE A 391 3.12 -14.31 9.05
CA ILE A 391 4.29 -14.00 9.92
C ILE A 391 4.76 -15.25 10.67
N ALA A 392 3.82 -16.09 11.11
CA ALA A 392 4.09 -17.35 11.79
C ALA A 392 4.89 -18.37 10.95
N ARG A 393 5.05 -18.12 9.64
CA ARG A 393 5.85 -18.95 8.72
C ARG A 393 7.25 -18.39 8.46
N LYS A 394 7.61 -17.25 9.05
CA LYS A 394 8.98 -16.69 9.08
C LYS A 394 9.62 -16.60 7.69
N MET A 395 8.86 -16.01 6.74
CA MET A 395 9.25 -15.84 5.34
C MET A 395 9.58 -17.14 4.57
N ALA A 396 9.23 -18.32 5.09
CA ALA A 396 9.52 -19.58 4.43
C ALA A 396 9.01 -19.59 2.97
N PRO A 397 9.80 -20.07 1.99
CA PRO A 397 9.51 -19.98 0.55
C PRO A 397 8.09 -20.42 0.17
N SER A 398 7.70 -21.62 0.59
CA SER A 398 6.37 -22.20 0.29
C SER A 398 5.18 -21.47 0.91
N SER A 399 5.42 -20.49 1.79
CA SER A 399 4.36 -19.73 2.47
C SER A 399 3.91 -18.48 1.72
N TRP A 400 4.67 -18.04 0.72
CA TRP A 400 4.37 -16.86 -0.08
C TRP A 400 3.25 -17.11 -1.07
N LYS A 401 2.35 -16.13 -1.16
CA LYS A 401 1.23 -16.10 -2.09
C LYS A 401 1.17 -14.77 -2.81
N LYS A 402 1.23 -14.79 -4.14
CA LYS A 402 1.02 -13.63 -5.00
C LYS A 402 -0.47 -13.30 -5.11
N TRP A 403 -0.77 -12.02 -5.25
CA TRP A 403 -2.11 -11.55 -5.58
C TRP A 403 -2.38 -11.74 -7.08
N HIS A 404 -3.42 -12.49 -7.39
CA HIS A 404 -3.82 -12.76 -8.76
C HIS A 404 -5.34 -12.90 -8.84
N ASP A 405 -5.96 -12.22 -9.80
CA ASP A 405 -7.41 -12.24 -10.05
C ASP A 405 -8.26 -12.04 -8.78
N GLY A 406 -7.89 -11.05 -7.96
CA GLY A 406 -8.62 -10.72 -6.74
C GLY A 406 -8.43 -11.71 -5.57
N ALA A 407 -7.45 -12.61 -5.66
CA ALA A 407 -7.22 -13.67 -4.69
C ALA A 407 -5.73 -13.91 -4.37
N TRP A 408 -5.46 -14.57 -3.24
CA TRP A 408 -4.14 -14.91 -2.71
C TRP A 408 -3.86 -16.41 -2.86
N GLN A 409 -3.74 -16.88 -4.10
CA GLN A 409 -3.68 -18.31 -4.41
C GLN A 409 -2.41 -18.72 -5.14
N SER A 410 -1.90 -17.85 -6.01
CA SER A 410 -0.69 -18.07 -6.78
C SER A 410 0.53 -18.23 -5.88
N PRO A 411 1.42 -19.21 -6.12
CA PRO A 411 2.64 -19.36 -5.33
C PRO A 411 3.57 -18.15 -5.49
N GLY A 412 4.46 -17.93 -4.51
CA GLY A 412 5.50 -16.89 -4.61
C GLY A 412 6.47 -17.14 -5.77
N THR A 413 6.94 -18.37 -5.94
CA THR A 413 7.87 -18.73 -7.02
C THR A 413 7.12 -19.23 -8.26
N GLY A 414 7.37 -18.60 -9.40
CA GLY A 414 6.78 -18.95 -10.71
C GLY A 414 5.27 -18.80 -10.80
N GLY A 415 4.65 -18.15 -9.82
CA GLY A 415 3.20 -17.95 -9.77
C GLY A 415 2.75 -16.76 -10.59
N GLU A 416 1.56 -16.87 -11.18
CA GLU A 416 0.90 -15.77 -11.87
C GLU A 416 0.59 -14.62 -10.90
N GLU A 417 0.59 -13.40 -11.41
CA GLU A 417 0.29 -12.18 -10.67
C GLU A 417 -0.58 -11.25 -11.48
N SER A 418 -1.32 -10.40 -10.78
CA SER A 418 -2.05 -9.31 -11.42
C SER A 418 -1.36 -7.99 -11.14
N ASN A 419 -1.28 -7.14 -12.17
CA ASN A 419 -0.90 -5.75 -12.03
C ASN A 419 -1.96 -5.05 -11.17
N ILE A 420 -1.53 -4.39 -10.10
CA ILE A 420 -2.38 -3.65 -9.18
C ILE A 420 -2.44 -2.20 -9.65
N ILE A 421 -3.66 -1.69 -9.77
CA ILE A 421 -3.96 -0.31 -10.17
C ILE A 421 -4.92 0.30 -9.15
N PRO A 422 -5.11 1.63 -9.11
CA PRO A 422 -6.09 2.23 -8.22
C PRO A 422 -7.50 1.63 -8.43
N ALA A 423 -8.22 1.37 -7.33
CA ALA A 423 -9.62 0.94 -7.34
C ALA A 423 -10.59 2.15 -7.49
N ASP A 424 -10.07 3.27 -7.97
CA ASP A 424 -10.80 4.51 -8.18
C ASP A 424 -11.98 4.32 -9.13
N GLY A 425 -13.08 5.03 -8.86
CA GLY A 425 -14.33 4.86 -9.61
C GLY A 425 -15.04 3.54 -9.30
N ASN A 426 -14.67 2.84 -8.23
CA ASN A 426 -15.08 1.48 -7.88
C ASN A 426 -14.59 0.41 -8.87
N GLY A 427 -13.36 0.60 -9.37
CA GLY A 427 -12.66 -0.43 -10.13
C GLY A 427 -12.37 -1.69 -9.31
N THR A 428 -11.86 -2.70 -9.99
CA THR A 428 -11.41 -3.96 -9.37
C THR A 428 -10.17 -3.78 -8.51
N GLY A 429 -9.35 -2.75 -8.78
CA GLY A 429 -8.05 -2.52 -8.14
C GLY A 429 -6.92 -3.35 -8.74
N TYR A 430 -7.17 -4.03 -9.85
CA TYR A 430 -6.18 -4.83 -10.58
C TYR A 430 -6.60 -4.98 -12.05
N THR A 431 -5.62 -5.19 -12.91
CA THR A 431 -5.83 -5.54 -14.33
C THR A 431 -6.34 -6.98 -14.42
N ALA A 432 -7.40 -7.21 -15.19
CA ALA A 432 -7.93 -8.56 -15.35
C ALA A 432 -6.88 -9.45 -16.06
N PRO A 433 -6.72 -10.74 -15.71
CA PRO A 433 -5.71 -11.63 -16.32
C PRO A 433 -5.74 -11.67 -17.86
N ALA A 434 -6.93 -11.50 -18.46
CA ALA A 434 -7.09 -11.47 -19.91
C ALA A 434 -6.50 -10.21 -20.57
N ASP A 435 -6.26 -9.14 -19.80
CA ASP A 435 -5.77 -7.84 -20.25
C ASP A 435 -4.29 -7.60 -19.85
N GLU A 436 -3.68 -8.53 -19.09
CA GLU A 436 -2.27 -8.47 -18.66
C GLU A 436 -1.28 -8.64 -19.83
N TYR A 437 -0.01 -8.37 -19.55
CA TYR A 437 1.09 -8.62 -20.49
C TYR A 437 1.09 -10.07 -21.00
N LYS A 438 1.34 -10.22 -22.31
CA LYS A 438 1.47 -11.52 -22.97
C LYS A 438 2.73 -11.52 -23.84
N PRO A 439 3.70 -12.41 -23.57
CA PRO A 439 4.90 -12.58 -24.39
C PRO A 439 4.67 -12.81 -25.89
N SER A 440 3.47 -13.26 -26.27
CA SER A 440 3.08 -13.55 -27.66
C SER A 440 2.50 -12.35 -28.42
N THR A 441 2.29 -11.21 -27.77
CA THR A 441 1.83 -9.97 -28.40
C THR A 441 2.95 -9.32 -29.19
N ALA A 442 2.67 -8.93 -30.45
CA ALA A 442 3.65 -8.32 -31.34
C ALA A 442 3.75 -6.80 -31.15
N GLY A 443 4.88 -6.22 -31.54
CA GLY A 443 5.15 -4.78 -31.44
C GLY A 443 5.89 -4.41 -30.17
N LYS A 444 6.40 -3.18 -30.13
CA LYS A 444 7.13 -2.66 -28.97
C LYS A 444 6.19 -2.38 -27.81
N ALA A 445 6.72 -2.33 -26.59
CA ALA A 445 5.95 -2.07 -25.36
C ALA A 445 4.99 -0.86 -25.51
N ALA A 446 5.49 0.29 -25.97
CA ALA A 446 4.68 1.50 -26.18
C ALA A 446 3.55 1.30 -27.21
N ASP A 447 3.79 0.53 -28.28
CA ASP A 447 2.78 0.23 -29.30
C ASP A 447 1.68 -0.67 -28.71
N GLN A 448 2.06 -1.65 -27.90
CA GLN A 448 1.13 -2.56 -27.24
C GLN A 448 0.21 -1.81 -26.27
N VAL A 449 0.76 -0.88 -25.48
CA VAL A 449 -0.01 0.02 -24.59
C VAL A 449 -0.94 0.94 -25.39
N ALA A 450 -0.43 1.54 -26.48
CA ALA A 450 -1.22 2.41 -27.32
C ALA A 450 -2.41 1.68 -27.98
N GLN A 451 -2.22 0.40 -28.32
CA GLN A 451 -3.25 -0.46 -28.90
C GLN A 451 -4.19 -1.10 -27.85
N GLY A 452 -3.90 -0.95 -26.55
CA GLY A 452 -4.69 -1.55 -25.46
C GLY A 452 -4.54 -3.07 -25.37
N THR A 453 -3.38 -3.60 -25.78
CA THR A 453 -3.05 -5.04 -25.73
C THR A 453 -2.08 -5.40 -24.60
N MET A 454 -1.58 -4.37 -23.91
CA MET A 454 -0.80 -4.47 -22.69
C MET A 454 -1.20 -3.31 -21.77
N PRO A 455 -1.26 -3.50 -20.45
CA PRO A 455 -1.55 -2.42 -19.52
C PRO A 455 -0.45 -1.35 -19.56
N ASP A 456 -0.83 -0.11 -19.28
CA ASP A 456 0.12 0.98 -19.08
C ASP A 456 0.86 0.84 -17.74
N ASN A 457 1.80 1.74 -17.46
CA ASN A 457 2.45 1.86 -16.17
C ASN A 457 1.41 1.97 -15.06
N SER A 458 1.57 1.19 -13.99
CA SER A 458 0.70 1.35 -12.83
C SER A 458 1.00 2.66 -12.10
N GLN A 459 -0.05 3.34 -11.65
CA GLN A 459 0.08 4.49 -10.75
C GLN A 459 0.53 4.09 -9.34
N LEU A 460 0.57 2.79 -9.03
CA LEU A 460 0.93 2.27 -7.72
C LEU A 460 2.31 1.62 -7.69
N THR A 461 3.08 1.72 -8.78
CA THR A 461 4.37 1.04 -8.95
C THR A 461 5.38 1.37 -7.85
N VAL A 462 6.03 0.33 -7.34
CA VAL A 462 6.93 0.28 -6.19
C VAL A 462 6.33 1.02 -4.99
N MET A 463 5.16 0.54 -4.54
CA MET A 463 4.41 1.18 -3.46
C MET A 463 5.09 1.03 -2.09
N ASN A 464 5.30 2.16 -1.43
CA ASN A 464 5.76 2.21 -0.04
C ASN A 464 4.53 2.34 0.84
N ILE A 465 4.42 1.53 1.90
CA ILE A 465 3.20 1.42 2.72
C ILE A 465 3.50 1.69 4.19
N THR A 466 2.56 2.39 4.84
CA THR A 466 2.52 2.50 6.30
C THR A 466 1.08 2.50 6.80
N TRP A 467 0.89 2.25 8.09
CA TRP A 467 -0.40 2.44 8.74
C TRP A 467 -0.51 3.86 9.32
N SER A 468 -1.52 4.63 8.90
CA SER A 468 -1.85 5.90 9.54
C SER A 468 -2.71 5.66 10.78
N ALA A 469 -2.14 5.85 11.97
CA ALA A 469 -2.89 5.81 13.23
C ALA A 469 -3.93 6.95 13.31
N TYR A 470 -3.72 8.05 12.57
CA TYR A 470 -4.63 9.18 12.52
C TYR A 470 -5.87 8.88 11.68
N LEU A 471 -5.68 8.30 10.50
CA LEU A 471 -6.77 7.99 9.56
C LEU A 471 -7.39 6.61 9.78
N ASP A 472 -6.71 5.73 10.53
CA ASP A 472 -7.13 4.34 10.76
C ASP A 472 -7.23 3.55 9.44
N LYS A 473 -6.24 3.79 8.57
CA LYS A 473 -6.10 3.25 7.21
C LYS A 473 -4.64 2.96 6.90
N TYR A 474 -4.41 2.04 5.96
CA TYR A 474 -3.11 1.96 5.29
C TYR A 474 -3.01 3.12 4.31
N ILE A 475 -1.86 3.79 4.28
CA ILE A 475 -1.54 4.79 3.28
C ILE A 475 -0.30 4.34 2.51
N GLY A 476 -0.24 4.72 1.24
CA GLY A 476 0.86 4.38 0.37
C GLY A 476 1.25 5.51 -0.56
N THR A 477 2.51 5.50 -0.99
CA THR A 477 3.02 6.42 -2.02
C THR A 477 3.94 5.65 -2.97
N PRO A 478 3.73 5.74 -4.29
CA PRO A 478 4.48 4.99 -5.28
C PRO A 478 5.84 5.63 -5.57
N GLN A 479 6.68 4.90 -6.28
CA GLN A 479 7.73 5.48 -7.11
C GLN A 479 7.05 6.18 -8.29
N ASN A 480 7.39 7.44 -8.57
CA ASN A 480 6.71 8.21 -9.61
C ASN A 480 7.27 7.85 -11.00
N ASN A 481 6.96 6.65 -11.48
CA ASN A 481 7.50 6.10 -12.72
C ASN A 481 6.95 6.78 -13.97
N ILE A 482 5.77 7.40 -13.87
CA ILE A 482 5.25 8.27 -14.93
C ILE A 482 6.22 9.43 -15.12
N ALA A 483 6.62 10.12 -14.05
CA ALA A 483 7.61 11.19 -14.13
C ALA A 483 8.95 10.73 -14.73
N GLN A 484 9.39 9.51 -14.44
CA GLN A 484 10.59 8.93 -15.04
C GLN A 484 10.41 8.64 -16.53
N ALA A 485 9.24 8.14 -16.95
CA ALA A 485 8.96 7.77 -18.33
C ALA A 485 8.68 8.98 -19.24
N THR A 486 8.14 10.07 -18.69
CA THR A 486 7.75 11.27 -19.46
C THR A 486 8.69 12.45 -19.26
N GLU A 487 9.72 12.32 -18.41
CA GLU A 487 10.61 13.42 -18.01
C GLU A 487 9.83 14.65 -17.47
N THR A 488 8.73 14.40 -16.76
CA THR A 488 7.88 15.46 -16.18
C THR A 488 7.82 15.34 -14.67
N ASP A 489 7.98 16.43 -13.92
CA ASP A 489 7.86 16.34 -12.45
C ASP A 489 6.39 16.21 -11.99
N SER A 490 5.76 15.04 -12.11
CA SER A 490 4.36 14.88 -11.67
C SER A 490 4.24 15.07 -10.15
N PRO A 491 3.13 15.64 -9.64
CA PRO A 491 2.90 15.74 -8.19
C PRO A 491 3.02 14.37 -7.51
N LEU A 492 3.51 14.33 -6.28
CA LEU A 492 3.55 13.09 -5.51
C LEU A 492 2.16 12.74 -4.99
N HIS A 493 1.62 11.61 -5.42
CA HIS A 493 0.32 11.10 -4.98
C HIS A 493 0.43 10.23 -3.73
N PHE A 494 -0.65 10.27 -2.95
CA PHE A 494 -0.90 9.38 -1.83
C PHE A 494 -2.17 8.60 -2.08
N TYR A 495 -2.12 7.33 -1.71
CA TYR A 495 -3.21 6.38 -1.82
C TYR A 495 -3.57 5.86 -0.43
N ALA A 496 -4.81 5.44 -0.25
CA ALA A 496 -5.24 4.78 0.98
C ALA A 496 -6.08 3.54 0.72
N THR A 497 -5.98 2.57 1.63
CA THR A 497 -6.87 1.41 1.67
C THR A 497 -7.25 1.06 3.11
N ASP A 498 -8.45 0.52 3.28
CA ASP A 498 -8.92 -0.02 4.56
C ASP A 498 -8.33 -1.39 4.88
N ASP A 499 -7.94 -2.15 3.85
CA ASP A 499 -7.62 -3.56 4.00
C ASP A 499 -6.69 -4.07 2.90
N LEU A 500 -5.45 -4.37 3.29
CA LEU A 500 -4.44 -4.97 2.42
C LEU A 500 -4.87 -6.35 1.89
N ALA A 501 -5.83 -7.06 2.50
CA ALA A 501 -6.30 -8.32 1.93
C ALA A 501 -7.11 -8.14 0.64
N THR A 502 -7.58 -6.92 0.34
CA THR A 502 -8.40 -6.61 -0.84
C THR A 502 -7.66 -5.81 -1.91
N GLN A 503 -6.53 -5.16 -1.55
CA GLN A 503 -5.74 -4.31 -2.43
C GLN A 503 -6.52 -3.18 -3.12
N LYS A 504 -7.60 -2.71 -2.48
CA LYS A 504 -8.42 -1.61 -3.01
C LYS A 504 -7.86 -0.26 -2.58
N TRP A 505 -6.97 0.28 -3.39
CA TRP A 505 -6.32 1.57 -3.16
C TRP A 505 -7.11 2.70 -3.83
N GLU A 506 -7.42 3.75 -3.08
CA GLU A 506 -8.03 4.98 -3.62
C GLU A 506 -7.00 6.11 -3.58
N ASP A 507 -6.93 6.91 -4.65
CA ASP A 507 -6.20 8.19 -4.61
C ASP A 507 -6.89 9.14 -3.61
N ILE A 508 -6.09 9.62 -2.64
CA ILE A 508 -6.54 10.55 -1.59
C ILE A 508 -6.00 11.98 -1.81
N GLY A 509 -5.18 12.19 -2.82
CA GLY A 509 -4.65 13.47 -3.26
C GLY A 509 -3.13 13.47 -3.39
N SER A 510 -2.61 14.60 -3.83
CA SER A 510 -1.18 14.82 -4.06
C SER A 510 -0.66 16.04 -3.31
N VAL A 511 0.67 16.12 -3.17
CA VAL A 511 1.38 17.31 -2.69
C VAL A 511 2.06 17.99 -3.87
N ALA A 512 1.51 19.14 -4.28
CA ALA A 512 1.96 19.85 -5.48
C ALA A 512 3.36 20.46 -5.33
N GLU A 513 3.77 20.74 -4.08
CA GLU A 513 5.05 21.35 -3.72
C GLU A 513 6.20 20.34 -3.61
N ASN A 514 5.96 19.05 -3.83
CA ASN A 514 6.97 18.00 -3.76
C ASN A 514 6.87 17.14 -5.04
N GLN A 515 7.31 17.72 -6.16
CA GLN A 515 7.32 17.04 -7.45
C GLN A 515 8.66 16.33 -7.59
N ASN A 516 8.66 15.01 -7.63
CA ASN A 516 9.89 14.26 -7.88
C ASN A 516 9.63 12.90 -8.49
N ALA A 517 10.68 12.34 -9.09
CA ALA A 517 10.70 11.07 -9.81
C ALA A 517 11.49 10.01 -9.03
N SER A 518 11.52 10.13 -7.69
CA SER A 518 12.49 9.43 -6.87
C SER A 518 12.38 7.92 -6.96
N TRP A 519 13.52 7.23 -6.98
CA TRP A 519 13.64 5.76 -7.07
C TRP A 519 13.28 5.06 -5.75
N TYR A 520 13.74 5.60 -4.62
CA TYR A 520 13.51 4.99 -3.31
C TYR A 520 12.78 5.95 -2.41
N ARG A 521 11.76 5.45 -1.70
CA ARG A 521 10.98 6.24 -0.74
C ARG A 521 10.68 5.40 0.48
N TRP A 522 10.41 6.05 1.60
CA TRP A 522 9.88 5.39 2.80
C TRP A 522 9.21 6.41 3.70
N PHE A 523 8.42 5.91 4.63
CA PHE A 523 7.81 6.72 5.68
C PHE A 523 8.63 6.65 6.96
N LEU A 524 8.55 7.69 7.79
CA LEU A 524 9.00 7.61 9.17
C LEU A 524 8.04 8.42 10.05
N ASP A 525 7.67 7.85 11.19
CA ASP A 525 6.91 8.60 12.18
C ASP A 525 7.74 9.77 12.72
N SER A 526 7.22 11.00 12.55
CA SER A 526 7.94 12.23 12.90
C SER A 526 8.16 12.40 14.41
N GLY A 527 7.27 11.81 15.23
CA GLY A 527 7.27 11.94 16.69
C GLY A 527 8.23 11.00 17.40
N SER A 528 8.37 9.76 16.93
CA SER A 528 9.30 8.77 17.50
C SER A 528 10.60 8.66 16.72
N ARG A 529 10.55 8.77 15.38
CA ARG A 529 11.67 8.55 14.45
C ARG A 529 12.33 7.19 14.60
N THR A 530 11.59 6.20 15.09
CA THR A 530 12.06 4.83 15.31
C THR A 530 11.24 3.78 14.57
N THR A 531 10.19 4.19 13.85
CA THR A 531 9.29 3.28 13.15
C THR A 531 8.76 3.87 11.83
N SER A 532 8.63 2.98 10.85
CA SER A 532 7.95 3.23 9.56
C SER A 532 6.62 2.50 9.45
N SER A 533 6.33 1.55 10.34
CA SER A 533 5.13 0.70 10.22
C SER A 533 3.85 1.43 10.60
N VAL A 534 3.95 2.41 11.50
CA VAL A 534 2.81 3.21 11.98
C VAL A 534 3.23 4.68 12.06
N VAL A 535 2.44 5.57 11.46
CA VAL A 535 2.66 7.01 11.47
C VAL A 535 1.47 7.78 12.01
N GLY A 536 1.72 8.98 12.52
CA GLY A 536 0.67 9.90 12.96
C GLY A 536 0.06 10.75 11.84
N ARG A 537 -0.61 11.84 12.25
CA ARG A 537 -1.19 12.87 11.36
C ARG A 537 -0.16 13.54 10.45
N THR A 538 1.03 13.78 10.99
CA THR A 538 2.17 14.35 10.26
C THR A 538 3.33 13.37 10.34
N PHE A 539 3.96 13.06 9.21
CA PHE A 539 5.01 12.07 9.11
C PHE A 539 6.03 12.48 8.06
N ARG A 540 7.25 11.94 8.14
CA ARG A 540 8.27 12.20 7.15
C ARG A 540 8.07 11.26 5.97
N SER A 541 7.99 11.81 4.76
CA SER A 541 8.14 11.07 3.51
C SER A 541 9.53 11.32 2.98
N TYR A 542 10.36 10.28 2.99
CA TYR A 542 11.71 10.33 2.46
C TYR A 542 11.74 9.98 0.97
N CYS A 543 12.78 10.44 0.31
CA CYS A 543 13.14 10.02 -1.04
C CYS A 543 14.67 9.91 -1.19
N SER A 544 15.15 9.11 -2.14
CA SER A 544 16.56 8.99 -2.52
C SER A 544 16.70 8.80 -4.02
N PHE A 545 17.62 9.57 -4.60
CA PHE A 545 17.82 9.80 -6.02
C PHE A 545 16.59 10.38 -6.72
N TYR A 546 16.78 11.30 -7.66
CA TYR A 546 15.70 11.97 -8.40
C TYR A 546 14.61 12.60 -7.50
N CYS A 547 15.03 13.09 -6.34
CA CYS A 547 14.24 13.94 -5.44
C CYS A 547 14.13 15.38 -5.99
N ASP A 548 13.35 16.23 -5.33
CA ASP A 548 13.05 17.59 -5.84
C ASP A 548 14.21 18.56 -5.60
N THR A 549 14.75 18.62 -4.37
CA THR A 549 15.75 19.62 -3.98
C THR A 549 17.16 19.03 -3.79
N TYR A 550 17.28 17.89 -3.12
CA TYR A 550 18.56 17.24 -2.79
C TYR A 550 18.69 15.86 -3.42
N THR A 551 19.85 15.21 -3.37
CA THR A 551 19.98 13.80 -3.81
C THR A 551 19.14 12.86 -2.95
N GLY A 552 19.13 13.10 -1.64
CA GLY A 552 18.22 12.45 -0.70
C GLY A 552 17.60 13.53 0.18
N GLU A 553 16.31 13.40 0.47
CA GLU A 553 15.59 14.37 1.32
C GLU A 553 14.38 13.73 1.99
N TYR A 554 13.78 14.47 2.92
CA TYR A 554 12.41 14.22 3.34
C TYR A 554 11.62 15.52 3.46
N ALA A 555 10.30 15.41 3.38
CA ALA A 555 9.39 16.46 3.80
C ALA A 555 8.41 15.91 4.84
N ASP A 556 8.02 16.76 5.80
CA ASP A 556 6.91 16.44 6.70
C ASP A 556 5.59 16.57 5.92
N ILE A 557 4.92 15.46 5.69
CA ILE A 557 3.62 15.39 5.03
C ILE A 557 2.53 15.35 6.10
N THR A 558 1.52 16.18 5.94
CA THR A 558 0.31 16.17 6.77
C THR A 558 -0.89 15.81 5.92
N ILE A 559 -1.68 14.83 6.38
CA ILE A 559 -2.94 14.44 5.74
C ILE A 559 -4.10 14.78 6.67
N GLU A 560 -5.05 15.56 6.16
CA GLU A 560 -6.24 15.98 6.91
C GLU A 560 -7.51 15.54 6.22
N PRO A 561 -8.46 14.90 6.92
CA PRO A 561 -9.79 14.74 6.36
C PRO A 561 -10.50 16.11 6.30
N THR A 562 -11.25 16.34 5.23
CA THR A 562 -12.04 17.57 5.07
C THR A 562 -13.17 17.68 6.11
N SER A 563 -13.54 16.57 6.75
CA SER A 563 -14.38 16.55 7.95
C SER A 563 -13.75 15.76 9.09
N LYS A 564 -13.64 16.38 10.28
CA LYS A 564 -13.16 15.74 11.50
C LYS A 564 -14.06 14.60 11.99
N THR A 565 -15.32 14.52 11.54
CA THR A 565 -16.21 13.39 11.87
C THR A 565 -15.79 12.09 11.19
N ALA A 566 -14.90 12.16 10.19
CA ALA A 566 -14.35 10.99 9.52
C ALA A 566 -13.19 10.33 10.31
N LEU A 567 -12.68 10.99 11.37
CA LEU A 567 -11.61 10.44 12.19
C LEU A 567 -12.11 9.32 13.10
N PRO A 568 -11.26 8.31 13.37
CA PRO A 568 -11.58 7.21 14.27
C PRO A 568 -11.89 7.73 15.69
N VAL A 569 -12.95 7.20 16.29
CA VAL A 569 -13.28 7.47 17.69
C VAL A 569 -12.58 6.45 18.58
N SER A 570 -11.98 6.92 19.67
CA SER A 570 -11.35 6.02 20.65
C SER A 570 -12.36 5.00 21.19
N PRO A 571 -12.04 3.69 21.18
CA PRO A 571 -12.91 2.65 21.70
C PRO A 571 -13.15 2.77 23.22
N ALA A 572 -12.34 3.53 23.96
CA ALA A 572 -12.55 3.78 25.39
C ALA A 572 -13.68 4.80 25.68
N GLY A 573 -14.13 5.56 24.68
CA GLY A 573 -15.23 6.51 24.80
C GLY A 573 -14.97 7.69 25.77
N GLY A 574 -13.69 8.07 25.94
CA GLY A 574 -13.25 9.21 26.75
C GLY A 574 -13.43 9.07 28.27
N ARG A 575 -13.96 7.95 28.75
CA ARG A 575 -14.12 7.65 30.19
C ARG A 575 -12.95 6.83 30.70
N ALA A 576 -12.71 6.89 32.01
CA ALA A 576 -11.77 5.98 32.65
C ALA A 576 -12.35 4.56 32.64
N ARG A 577 -11.60 3.60 32.11
CA ARG A 577 -11.99 2.20 31.91
C ARG A 577 -10.96 1.28 32.55
N GLU A 578 -11.38 0.11 32.98
CA GLU A 578 -10.44 -0.98 33.24
C GLU A 578 -9.87 -1.47 31.90
N ILE A 579 -8.56 -1.62 31.80
CA ILE A 579 -7.89 -2.25 30.65
C ILE A 579 -7.61 -3.69 31.06
N ARG A 580 -8.25 -4.63 30.38
CA ARG A 580 -8.21 -6.05 30.73
C ARG A 580 -7.63 -6.86 29.58
N ALA A 581 -6.57 -7.61 29.84
CA ALA A 581 -6.00 -8.57 28.91
C ALA A 581 -6.94 -9.77 28.68
N ALA A 582 -6.78 -10.48 27.57
CA ALA A 582 -7.65 -11.61 27.24
C ALA A 582 -7.50 -12.81 28.19
N ASN A 583 -6.35 -12.94 28.90
CA ASN A 583 -6.20 -13.88 30.02
C ASN A 583 -6.99 -13.49 31.28
N GLY A 584 -7.73 -12.38 31.24
CA GLY A 584 -8.60 -11.92 32.31
C GLY A 584 -7.91 -11.08 33.38
N ARG A 585 -6.61 -10.80 33.25
CA ARG A 585 -5.86 -9.90 34.13
C ARG A 585 -6.09 -8.43 33.75
N SER A 586 -6.01 -7.57 34.74
CA SER A 586 -6.25 -6.13 34.57
C SER A 586 -4.96 -5.36 34.75
N LEU A 587 -4.79 -4.30 33.97
CA LEU A 587 -3.61 -3.44 34.05
C LEU A 587 -3.51 -2.76 35.42
N ALA A 588 -2.45 -3.10 36.16
CA ALA A 588 -2.10 -2.50 37.45
C ALA A 588 -0.58 -2.47 37.64
N LEU A 589 -0.01 -1.29 37.93
CA LEU A 589 1.46 -1.12 38.04
C LEU A 589 2.02 -1.24 39.46
N SER A 590 1.17 -1.37 40.49
CA SER A 590 1.58 -1.30 41.90
C SER A 590 1.03 -2.44 42.77
N GLY A 591 0.92 -3.66 42.23
CA GLY A 591 0.57 -4.87 42.99
C GLY A 591 -0.80 -4.83 43.70
N GLY A 592 -1.69 -3.91 43.29
CA GLY A 592 -2.99 -3.65 43.90
C GLY A 592 -4.17 -3.87 42.94
N THR A 593 -5.38 -3.68 43.46
CA THR A 593 -6.68 -3.86 42.77
C THR A 593 -6.76 -3.13 41.42
N ALA A 594 -7.62 -3.63 40.52
CA ALA A 594 -7.87 -3.08 39.20
C ALA A 594 -7.93 -1.55 39.16
N GLN A 595 -7.12 -0.94 38.28
CA GLN A 595 -7.05 0.51 38.09
C GLN A 595 -7.89 0.93 36.88
N LYS A 596 -8.49 2.12 36.96
CA LYS A 596 -9.15 2.75 35.82
C LYS A 596 -8.16 3.66 35.09
N TRP A 597 -8.14 3.52 33.78
CA TRP A 597 -7.25 4.21 32.86
C TRP A 597 -8.06 5.06 31.90
N LYS A 598 -7.68 6.32 31.75
CA LYS A 598 -8.29 7.23 30.77
C LYS A 598 -7.41 7.28 29.53
N VAL A 599 -7.99 6.94 28.39
CA VAL A 599 -7.36 7.02 27.07
C VAL A 599 -7.75 8.35 26.43
N THR A 600 -6.77 9.24 26.27
CA THR A 600 -6.98 10.59 25.73
C THR A 600 -6.19 10.76 24.45
N SER A 601 -6.83 11.19 23.35
CA SER A 601 -6.14 11.42 22.08
C SER A 601 -5.09 12.54 22.21
N THR A 602 -3.95 12.37 21.55
CA THR A 602 -2.93 13.40 21.36
C THR A 602 -3.22 14.32 20.18
N GLY A 603 -4.26 14.01 19.38
CA GLY A 603 -4.65 14.78 18.20
C GLY A 603 -3.93 14.38 16.91
N ASP A 604 -3.12 13.32 16.94
CA ASP A 604 -2.35 12.83 15.79
C ASP A 604 -2.49 11.32 15.52
N GLY A 605 -3.51 10.68 16.10
CA GLY A 605 -3.76 9.24 15.99
C GLY A 605 -3.27 8.41 17.17
N PHE A 606 -2.40 8.97 18.01
CA PHE A 606 -1.93 8.33 19.23
C PHE A 606 -2.75 8.75 20.46
N TYR A 607 -2.47 8.09 21.58
CA TYR A 607 -3.19 8.26 22.84
C TYR A 607 -2.24 8.30 24.03
N ALA A 608 -2.56 9.17 24.99
CA ALA A 608 -2.04 9.08 26.35
C ALA A 608 -2.96 8.16 27.17
N VAL A 609 -2.37 7.11 27.76
CA VAL A 609 -3.07 6.18 28.67
C VAL A 609 -2.75 6.58 30.10
N THR A 610 -3.65 7.30 30.75
CA THR A 610 -3.41 7.93 32.05
C THR A 610 -4.07 7.15 33.18
N GLY A 611 -3.28 6.79 34.19
CA GLY A 611 -3.71 6.06 35.37
C GLY A 611 -4.17 6.99 36.51
N PRO A 612 -4.17 6.48 37.75
CA PRO A 612 -4.43 7.29 38.95
C PRO A 612 -3.57 8.56 39.01
N GLU A 613 -4.13 9.65 39.56
CA GLU A 613 -3.49 10.98 39.65
C GLU A 613 -3.21 11.69 38.31
N GLY A 614 -3.62 11.07 37.19
CA GLY A 614 -3.48 11.64 35.84
C GLY A 614 -2.09 11.45 35.24
N ARG A 615 -1.31 10.48 35.71
CA ARG A 615 0.04 10.18 35.20
C ARG A 615 -0.03 9.21 34.01
N PRO A 616 0.72 9.45 32.91
CA PRO A 616 0.67 8.60 31.72
C PRO A 616 1.49 7.31 31.88
N LEU A 617 1.01 6.25 31.24
CA LEU A 617 1.71 4.99 31.07
C LEU A 617 2.93 5.19 30.16
N ARG A 618 4.12 4.77 30.60
CA ARG A 618 5.41 5.14 30.00
C ARG A 618 6.39 3.95 29.94
N VAL A 619 7.16 3.87 28.86
CA VAL A 619 8.41 3.09 28.79
C VAL A 619 9.63 3.98 29.03
N ALA A 620 10.78 3.39 29.38
CA ALA A 620 12.02 4.15 29.52
C ALA A 620 12.47 4.75 28.17
N ASP A 621 13.34 5.76 28.21
CA ASP A 621 13.89 6.35 26.99
C ASP A 621 15.05 5.50 26.43
N GLY A 622 15.42 5.74 25.17
CA GLY A 622 16.48 5.00 24.48
C GLY A 622 16.20 3.50 24.34
N ALA A 623 17.28 2.71 24.24
CA ALA A 623 17.19 1.26 24.05
C ALA A 623 16.45 0.53 25.20
N SER A 624 16.58 1.02 26.43
CA SER A 624 15.99 0.37 27.61
C SER A 624 14.46 0.25 27.57
N GLY A 625 13.75 1.21 26.97
CA GLY A 625 12.30 1.12 26.76
C GLY A 625 11.89 0.41 25.47
N ARG A 626 12.85 0.18 24.58
CA ARG A 626 12.66 -0.56 23.32
C ARG A 626 13.02 -2.03 23.43
N ALA A 627 13.73 -2.43 24.47
CA ALA A 627 14.06 -3.82 24.73
C ALA A 627 12.80 -4.65 24.96
N TRP A 628 12.81 -5.90 24.51
CA TRP A 628 11.71 -6.81 24.82
C TRP A 628 11.66 -7.08 26.33
N GLY A 629 10.46 -7.08 26.89
CA GLY A 629 10.28 -7.16 28.34
C GLY A 629 10.58 -5.86 29.08
N ALA A 630 10.72 -4.72 28.39
CA ALA A 630 10.94 -3.45 29.06
C ALA A 630 9.79 -3.15 30.03
N ARG A 631 10.17 -2.73 31.25
CA ARG A 631 9.18 -2.40 32.29
C ARG A 631 8.40 -1.16 31.92
N VAL A 632 7.12 -1.19 32.25
CA VAL A 632 6.24 -0.04 32.11
C VAL A 632 6.11 0.66 33.46
N SER A 633 6.06 2.00 33.42
CA SER A 633 6.02 2.86 34.60
C SER A 633 5.02 4.00 34.41
N LEU A 634 4.83 4.81 35.44
CA LEU A 634 4.09 6.07 35.33
C LEU A 634 5.07 7.22 35.07
N GLY A 635 4.83 7.95 33.97
CA GLY A 635 5.53 9.18 33.65
C GLY A 635 5.21 10.33 34.61
N ALA A 636 5.86 11.47 34.38
CA ALA A 636 5.51 12.73 35.01
C ALA A 636 4.16 13.24 34.46
N LYS A 637 3.48 14.06 35.26
CA LYS A 637 2.24 14.71 34.84
C LYS A 637 2.62 15.99 34.09
N ASP A 638 2.76 15.87 32.77
CA ASP A 638 3.18 16.95 31.90
C ASP A 638 2.12 17.27 30.84
N ASP A 639 2.08 18.53 30.40
CA ASP A 639 1.19 18.98 29.33
C ASP A 639 1.60 18.41 27.96
N LYS A 640 2.89 18.07 27.78
CA LYS A 640 3.42 17.40 26.59
C LYS A 640 3.64 15.93 26.90
N VAL A 641 2.99 15.06 26.14
CA VAL A 641 3.14 13.60 26.28
C VAL A 641 4.23 13.15 25.31
N PRO A 642 5.43 12.74 25.76
CA PRO A 642 6.51 12.29 24.87
C PRO A 642 6.15 10.96 24.21
N ALA A 643 6.82 10.60 23.10
CA ALA A 643 6.57 9.35 22.37
C ALA A 643 6.66 8.09 23.26
N THR A 644 7.53 8.09 24.28
CA THR A 644 7.63 7.01 25.28
C THR A 644 6.38 6.83 26.13
N SER A 645 5.48 7.82 26.17
CA SER A 645 4.21 7.82 26.89
C SER A 645 2.98 7.83 25.96
N GLN A 646 3.19 7.68 24.65
CA GLN A 646 2.13 7.64 23.65
C GLN A 646 1.92 6.21 23.13
N TRP A 647 0.66 5.89 22.87
CA TRP A 647 0.23 4.54 22.49
C TRP A 647 -0.73 4.57 21.32
N TYR A 648 -0.59 3.61 20.41
CA TYR A 648 -1.52 3.32 19.34
C TYR A 648 -2.42 2.15 19.76
N LEU A 649 -3.71 2.25 19.44
CA LEU A 649 -4.69 1.18 19.62
C LEU A 649 -4.80 0.37 18.34
N GLN A 650 -3.93 -0.62 18.18
CA GLN A 650 -3.93 -1.49 17.01
C GLN A 650 -5.12 -2.44 17.07
N LYS A 651 -6.04 -2.32 16.11
CA LYS A 651 -7.13 -3.28 15.93
C LYS A 651 -6.57 -4.62 15.46
N ALA A 652 -6.94 -5.69 16.14
CA ALA A 652 -6.70 -7.03 15.63
C ALA A 652 -7.75 -7.38 14.57
N VAL A 653 -7.28 -7.93 13.44
CA VAL A 653 -8.15 -8.38 12.35
C VAL A 653 -7.84 -9.83 12.00
N LYS A 654 -8.85 -10.53 11.51
CA LYS A 654 -8.69 -11.84 10.91
C LYS A 654 -8.76 -11.69 9.39
N SER A 655 -7.60 -11.78 8.75
CA SER A 655 -7.51 -11.77 7.29
C SER A 655 -7.74 -13.16 6.73
N PRO A 656 -8.52 -13.31 5.64
CA PRO A 656 -8.75 -14.60 5.00
C PRO A 656 -7.50 -15.08 4.28
N ALA A 657 -7.28 -16.39 4.20
CA ALA A 657 -6.09 -16.95 3.56
C ALA A 657 -6.09 -16.84 2.03
N ALA A 658 -7.24 -17.04 1.38
CA ALA A 658 -7.35 -17.12 -0.08
C ALA A 658 -7.96 -15.88 -0.75
N GLY A 659 -8.77 -15.08 -0.04
CA GLY A 659 -9.38 -13.87 -0.63
C GLY A 659 -10.54 -13.30 0.18
N GLY A 660 -10.91 -12.06 -0.13
CA GLY A 660 -11.98 -11.30 0.54
C GLY A 660 -11.48 -10.37 1.65
N ALA A 661 -12.43 -9.64 2.25
CA ALA A 661 -12.12 -8.65 3.28
C ALA A 661 -11.82 -9.28 4.65
N SER A 662 -10.86 -8.68 5.34
CA SER A 662 -10.51 -8.90 6.73
C SER A 662 -11.68 -8.56 7.66
N ARG A 663 -11.78 -9.28 8.78
CA ARG A 663 -12.84 -9.06 9.78
C ARG A 663 -12.24 -8.61 11.10
N ALA A 664 -12.77 -7.53 11.67
CA ALA A 664 -12.37 -7.09 13.00
C ALA A 664 -12.69 -8.17 14.06
N THR A 665 -11.75 -8.43 14.97
CA THR A 665 -11.99 -9.35 16.10
C THR A 665 -12.71 -8.66 17.27
N GLY A 666 -12.65 -7.32 17.31
CA GLY A 666 -13.11 -6.51 18.46
C GLY A 666 -12.06 -6.37 19.57
N GLU A 667 -10.88 -6.98 19.38
CA GLU A 667 -9.73 -6.88 20.29
C GLU A 667 -8.73 -5.83 19.79
N TYR A 668 -7.97 -5.27 20.73
CA TYR A 668 -6.95 -4.27 20.45
C TYR A 668 -5.62 -4.68 21.08
N ARG A 669 -4.51 -4.28 20.49
CA ARG A 669 -3.22 -4.19 21.18
C ARG A 669 -2.94 -2.73 21.52
N LEU A 670 -2.35 -2.50 22.68
CA LEU A 670 -1.83 -1.18 23.03
C LEU A 670 -0.34 -1.14 22.68
N VAL A 671 0.02 -0.51 21.56
CA VAL A 671 1.39 -0.49 21.03
C VAL A 671 2.05 0.84 21.36
N ASN A 672 3.23 0.81 21.97
CA ASN A 672 3.95 2.03 22.34
C ASN A 672 4.56 2.71 21.11
N ARG A 673 4.40 4.03 20.98
CA ARG A 673 4.90 4.79 19.80
C ARG A 673 6.43 4.78 19.70
N HIS A 674 7.14 4.86 20.82
CA HIS A 674 8.62 4.88 20.82
C HIS A 674 9.25 3.53 20.51
N SER A 675 8.70 2.44 21.06
CA SER A 675 9.29 1.11 20.91
C SER A 675 8.67 0.24 19.82
N GLY A 676 7.47 0.55 19.35
CA GLY A 676 6.72 -0.33 18.45
C GLY A 676 6.30 -1.66 19.10
N LEU A 677 6.49 -1.82 20.41
CA LEU A 677 6.15 -3.03 21.16
C LEU A 677 4.74 -2.93 21.77
N ALA A 678 4.05 -4.07 21.86
CA ALA A 678 2.76 -4.16 22.52
C ALA A 678 2.92 -4.23 24.04
N LEU A 679 1.96 -3.66 24.77
CA LEU A 679 1.78 -3.92 26.19
C LEU A 679 1.37 -5.39 26.39
N SER A 680 2.06 -6.09 27.29
CA SER A 680 1.73 -7.46 27.69
C SER A 680 1.43 -7.51 29.18
N ILE A 681 0.40 -8.28 29.54
CA ILE A 681 0.03 -8.58 30.92
C ILE A 681 0.04 -10.10 31.09
N ASP A 682 1.08 -10.62 31.75
CA ASP A 682 1.25 -12.06 31.92
C ASP A 682 0.24 -12.67 32.92
N ASP A 683 0.25 -13.99 33.04
CA ASP A 683 -0.67 -14.71 33.93
C ASP A 683 -0.43 -14.42 35.43
N HIS A 684 0.72 -13.85 35.77
CA HIS A 684 1.08 -13.39 37.11
C HIS A 684 0.71 -11.91 37.35
N GLY A 685 0.23 -11.20 36.33
CA GLY A 685 -0.11 -9.77 36.38
C GLY A 685 1.09 -8.84 36.25
N SER A 686 2.26 -9.35 35.83
CA SER A 686 3.41 -8.54 35.47
C SER A 686 3.11 -7.76 34.18
N VAL A 687 3.55 -6.51 34.14
CA VAL A 687 3.28 -5.59 33.02
C VAL A 687 4.60 -5.17 32.39
N SER A 688 4.77 -5.51 31.12
CA SER A 688 5.95 -5.15 30.33
C SER A 688 5.58 -4.89 28.87
N THR A 689 6.52 -4.42 28.08
CA THR A 689 6.41 -4.48 26.61
C THR A 689 6.81 -5.85 26.08
N ALA A 690 6.27 -6.23 24.94
CA ALA A 690 6.60 -7.46 24.23
C ALA A 690 6.52 -7.23 22.71
N PRO A 691 7.31 -7.96 21.90
CA PRO A 691 7.13 -7.93 20.45
C PRO A 691 5.72 -8.41 20.09
N GLN A 692 5.17 -7.89 19.00
CA GLN A 692 3.76 -8.12 18.66
C GLN A 692 3.55 -9.58 18.22
N HIS A 693 2.74 -10.33 18.98
CA HIS A 693 2.31 -11.70 18.67
C HIS A 693 0.80 -11.77 18.51
N ALA A 694 0.31 -12.85 17.91
CA ALA A 694 -1.11 -13.22 17.92
C ALA A 694 -1.60 -13.77 19.27
N ASP A 695 -0.79 -13.67 20.34
CA ASP A 695 -1.11 -14.23 21.65
C ASP A 695 -2.22 -13.45 22.37
N ALA A 696 -2.86 -14.12 23.34
CA ALA A 696 -3.91 -13.54 24.17
C ALA A 696 -3.37 -12.56 25.23
N ALA A 697 -2.08 -12.61 25.56
CA ALA A 697 -1.49 -11.79 26.64
C ALA A 697 -1.35 -10.30 26.24
N GLN A 698 -1.28 -10.03 24.94
CA GLN A 698 -1.17 -8.68 24.36
C GLN A 698 -2.52 -8.09 23.93
N MET A 699 -3.55 -8.92 23.82
CA MET A 699 -4.90 -8.48 23.45
C MET A 699 -5.60 -7.88 24.66
N VAL A 700 -6.11 -6.66 24.51
CA VAL A 700 -6.81 -5.91 25.56
C VAL A 700 -8.23 -5.52 25.15
N SER A 701 -9.08 -5.38 26.17
CA SER A 701 -10.43 -4.83 26.09
C SER A 701 -10.64 -3.72 27.11
N PHE A 702 -11.50 -2.76 26.79
CA PHE A 702 -11.86 -1.64 27.67
C PHE A 702 -13.19 -1.94 28.38
N ARG A 703 -13.17 -2.07 29.71
CA ARG A 703 -14.35 -2.41 30.53
C ARG A 703 -14.81 -1.24 31.41
N PRO A 704 -16.11 -1.07 31.67
CA PRO A 704 -16.66 0.05 32.45
C PRO A 704 -16.11 0.27 33.86
#